data_AF-A0A3M2BVH1-F1
#
_entry.id   AF-A0A3M2BVH1-F1
#
_cell.length_a   1.000
_cell.length_b   1.000
_cell.length_c   1.000
_cell.angle_alpha   90.00
_cell.angle_beta   90.00
_cell.angle_gamma   90.00
#
_symmetry.space_group_name_H-M   'P 1'
#
loop_
_entity.id
_entity.type
_entity.pdbx_description
1 polymer ?
#
loop_
_entity_poly.entity_id
_entity_poly.type
_entity_poly.pdbx_seq_one_letter_code
_entity_poly.pdbx_strand_id
1 'polypeptide(L)'
;MLSKIRALVCLGIVGLLVSCKSFDSLNQQNNNSQSTSVQPIVNIEPVSINEGDTGKITPMVFNILLKNPDGSGQPLASKDSIRIDYSTQPNNATPGPIGSDGTDYEDTFESTSNNNNGGTVIIPAGAVQGSITIRVRGDNTWEFDETFRLLMTISLVTGGQTNTVGNTETTGTILNDDNDPPITTPDSLTVLQDSALTTVNVIANDLDNPGDIVTLAAVSSDQGGTVSINVDNVSVDYRPAIGFAGTEIVTYTASDDKGATATGTLTVKVVRPQIGIRSAHAAEGDTGQRDMVFTALLFQPPELDPNGVSQPLVLPLATDVQVQYATADGFATTTGPSQAGRVAQAGSDYIASSGFVTIRAGSLDSTFSVPILGDLTAEEAETFTVTLSNPVRIDLNAAHTKAEGTIHDGLNDTGQTSCTDFFNDPLNPSQSSYVVSSCPVTAYPGQDAESGRDAALTAETRAKIGSGRAGTGFDWIKLDNTGKRIANQAATYTTTPWDCVRDATTGLWWEVKTTDKTLRDATQRFSWYDRNSANNGGLPGFPNGQACHTTLPNCSTADFVAKVNSQGICGFKDWRLPTLQELMTLVDFGAPSVQKMIDVNYFPNTFGFSSGTFWTSSPSADTLVIPFNPDPANNPKSVPVSSVWAVQFFNGKADTFFQSEDLQVRLVRGRE
;
A
#
# COMPACT_ATOMS: atom_id res chain seq x y z
N MET A 1 46.76 42.42 -3.04
CA MET A 1 47.61 43.63 -2.80
C MET A 1 48.99 43.10 -2.41
N LEU A 2 50.06 43.40 -3.16
CA LEU A 2 51.02 44.51 -2.96
C LEU A 2 51.70 44.58 -1.57
N SER A 3 53.02 44.86 -1.40
CA SER A 3 54.18 44.80 -2.33
C SER A 3 55.52 45.23 -1.66
N LYS A 4 56.53 44.33 -1.60
CA LYS A 4 58.01 44.63 -1.54
C LYS A 4 58.49 45.37 -0.26
N ILE A 5 59.78 45.59 0.07
CA ILE A 5 61.12 45.51 -0.58
C ILE A 5 62.14 44.96 0.46
N ARG A 6 63.20 44.14 0.24
CA ARG A 6 63.93 43.57 -0.93
C ARG A 6 65.24 44.26 -1.43
N ALA A 7 66.26 44.41 -0.56
CA ALA A 7 67.70 44.58 -0.91
C ALA A 7 68.57 43.90 0.19
N LEU A 8 69.64 43.10 -0.01
CA LEU A 8 70.50 42.65 -1.14
C LEU A 8 71.84 43.42 -1.32
N VAL A 9 72.90 42.68 -1.69
CA VAL A 9 74.30 43.10 -2.05
C VAL A 9 75.21 43.30 -0.80
N CYS A 10 76.49 42.86 -0.73
CA CYS A 10 77.46 42.46 -1.77
C CYS A 10 78.25 41.15 -1.48
N LEU A 11 79.16 40.78 -2.40
CA LEU A 11 80.05 39.61 -2.40
C LEU A 11 81.49 40.07 -2.78
N GLY A 12 82.58 39.48 -2.26
CA GLY A 12 83.93 39.70 -2.85
C GLY A 12 85.19 39.64 -1.96
N ILE A 13 85.84 38.45 -1.94
CA ILE A 13 87.29 38.13 -1.95
C ILE A 13 88.23 39.34 -2.23
N VAL A 14 89.36 39.62 -1.54
CA VAL A 14 90.72 38.98 -1.57
C VAL A 14 91.64 39.63 -0.50
N GLY A 15 92.60 38.89 0.10
CA GLY A 15 93.79 39.50 0.77
C GLY A 15 94.52 38.63 1.81
N LEU A 16 95.86 38.53 1.73
CA LEU A 16 96.70 37.64 2.57
C LEU A 16 97.47 38.37 3.70
N LEU A 17 97.45 37.76 4.90
CA LEU A 17 98.55 37.57 5.87
C LEU A 17 99.37 38.75 6.50
N VAL A 18 99.41 38.71 7.84
CA VAL A 18 100.60 38.71 8.74
C VAL A 18 101.05 39.98 9.51
N SER A 19 101.09 39.79 10.85
CA SER A 19 102.00 40.32 11.89
C SER A 19 101.74 41.63 12.69
N CYS A 20 101.72 41.40 14.01
CA CYS A 20 102.44 42.12 15.08
C CYS A 20 102.08 43.57 15.51
N LYS A 21 101.68 43.66 16.80
CA LYS A 21 102.13 44.67 17.80
C LYS A 21 101.61 46.11 17.60
N SER A 22 101.50 47.01 18.60
CA SER A 22 101.82 46.94 20.05
C SER A 22 101.20 48.15 20.79
N PHE A 23 100.72 47.97 22.03
CA PHE A 23 100.45 49.02 23.05
C PHE A 23 99.31 50.02 22.68
N ASP A 24 98.69 50.79 23.57
CA ASP A 24 98.81 50.99 25.04
C ASP A 24 97.40 50.79 25.68
N SER A 25 97.23 50.16 26.85
CA SER A 25 97.24 50.71 28.22
C SER A 25 96.27 51.90 28.46
N LEU A 26 95.54 52.02 29.59
CA LEU A 26 95.61 51.39 30.91
C LEU A 26 94.19 50.99 31.40
N ASN A 27 94.03 49.84 32.06
CA ASN A 27 93.99 49.77 33.53
C ASN A 27 93.90 48.30 34.00
N GLN A 28 94.68 47.92 35.03
CA GLN A 28 94.57 46.62 35.69
C GLN A 28 93.92 46.79 37.06
N GLN A 29 93.00 45.90 37.46
CA GLN A 29 93.35 44.81 38.37
C GLN A 29 92.14 43.91 38.71
N ASN A 30 92.45 42.63 38.95
CA ASN A 30 91.71 41.67 39.76
C ASN A 30 90.20 41.48 39.52
N ASN A 31 89.85 40.34 38.93
CA ASN A 31 89.14 39.33 39.74
C ASN A 31 89.28 37.90 39.19
N ASN A 32 88.97 36.92 40.04
CA ASN A 32 89.22 35.49 39.80
C ASN A 32 88.47 34.91 38.60
N SER A 33 89.04 33.85 38.04
CA SER A 33 88.41 32.97 37.05
C SER A 33 87.13 32.33 37.61
N GLN A 34 85.96 32.79 37.16
CA GLN A 34 84.75 31.98 37.19
C GLN A 34 84.61 31.22 35.88
N SER A 35 84.66 29.89 35.97
CA SER A 35 84.03 29.05 34.95
C SER A 35 82.53 29.19 35.11
N THR A 36 81.86 29.76 34.10
CA THR A 36 80.41 29.88 34.06
C THR A 36 79.80 28.50 33.84
N SER A 37 79.47 27.83 34.95
CA SER A 37 78.81 26.52 34.92
C SER A 37 77.49 26.63 34.16
N VAL A 38 77.39 25.95 33.03
CA VAL A 38 76.14 25.84 32.27
C VAL A 38 75.16 25.03 33.12
N GLN A 39 73.97 25.58 33.38
CA GLN A 39 72.90 24.87 34.09
C GLN A 39 72.13 23.99 33.09
N PRO A 40 71.75 22.75 33.45
CA PRO A 40 70.98 21.88 32.58
C PRO A 40 69.50 22.32 32.50
N ILE A 41 68.85 21.94 31.41
CA ILE A 41 67.40 22.04 31.24
C ILE A 41 66.76 20.74 31.76
N VAL A 42 65.69 20.87 32.54
CA VAL A 42 64.84 19.75 32.94
C VAL A 42 64.00 19.33 31.74
N ASN A 43 64.18 18.10 31.29
CA ASN A 43 63.38 17.48 30.23
C ASN A 43 62.53 16.35 30.82
N ILE A 44 61.28 16.29 30.39
CA ILE A 44 60.28 15.29 30.73
C ILE A 44 59.43 15.09 29.48
N GLU A 45 58.97 13.86 29.25
CA GLU A 45 58.08 13.53 28.13
C GLU A 45 56.68 13.19 28.69
N PRO A 46 55.62 13.13 27.85
CA PRO A 46 54.34 12.55 28.25
C PRO A 46 54.48 11.06 28.59
N VAL A 47 53.59 10.54 29.44
CA VAL A 47 53.53 9.12 29.81
C VAL A 47 52.10 8.61 29.66
N SER A 48 51.96 7.48 28.96
CA SER A 48 50.71 6.73 28.87
C SER A 48 50.86 5.39 29.59
N ILE A 49 49.84 4.94 30.32
CA ILE A 49 49.86 3.64 30.99
C ILE A 49 48.45 3.07 31.11
N ASN A 50 48.32 1.75 30.96
CA ASN A 50 47.11 1.01 31.27
C ASN A 50 46.75 1.15 32.76
N GLU A 51 45.48 1.33 33.09
CA GLU A 51 44.96 1.29 34.46
C GLU A 51 44.98 -0.14 35.04
N GLY A 52 44.27 -1.05 34.37
CA GLY A 52 44.07 -2.45 34.69
C GLY A 52 42.97 -2.75 35.70
N ASP A 53 43.04 -3.95 36.26
CA ASP A 53 41.99 -4.61 37.06
C ASP A 53 41.72 -3.98 38.45
N THR A 54 40.52 -4.20 39.00
CA THR A 54 40.07 -3.69 40.31
C THR A 54 41.04 -3.98 41.46
N GLY A 55 41.49 -2.91 42.10
CA GLY A 55 42.38 -2.94 43.26
C GLY A 55 43.87 -3.06 42.91
N LYS A 56 44.20 -3.07 41.62
CA LYS A 56 45.56 -2.84 41.09
C LYS A 56 45.91 -1.36 41.30
N ILE A 57 47.18 -1.10 41.59
CA ILE A 57 47.72 0.27 41.64
C ILE A 57 48.92 0.30 40.70
N THR A 58 48.77 0.98 39.58
CA THR A 58 49.73 0.97 38.48
C THR A 58 50.59 2.25 38.52
N PRO A 59 51.93 2.14 38.71
CA PRO A 59 52.78 3.32 38.89
C PRO A 59 53.14 3.97 37.55
N MET A 60 52.51 5.12 37.25
CA MET A 60 52.88 5.98 36.13
C MET A 60 54.18 6.74 36.46
N VAL A 61 55.32 6.25 35.94
CA VAL A 61 56.65 6.81 36.21
C VAL A 61 57.06 7.83 35.16
N PHE A 62 56.98 9.11 35.52
CA PHE A 62 57.52 10.22 34.73
C PHE A 62 59.04 10.32 34.93
N ASN A 63 59.80 9.92 33.91
CA ASN A 63 61.25 10.00 33.93
C ASN A 63 61.73 11.41 33.58
N ILE A 64 62.56 11.99 34.46
CA ILE A 64 63.13 13.33 34.32
C ILE A 64 64.60 13.19 33.94
N LEU A 65 65.00 13.83 32.83
CA LEU A 65 66.37 13.86 32.34
C LEU A 65 66.89 15.30 32.28
N LEU A 66 68.05 15.54 32.88
CA LEU A 66 68.75 16.83 32.80
C LEU A 66 69.55 16.89 31.50
N LYS A 67 69.13 17.71 30.54
CA LYS A 67 69.76 17.86 29.22
C LYS A 67 70.60 19.14 29.12
N ASN A 68 71.63 19.12 28.28
CA ASN A 68 72.46 20.28 27.96
C ASN A 68 71.67 21.34 27.16
N PRO A 69 71.67 22.64 27.57
CA PRO A 69 70.94 23.72 26.87
C PRO A 69 71.49 24.08 25.48
N ASP A 70 72.63 23.52 25.04
CA ASP A 70 73.17 23.75 23.69
C ASP A 70 72.37 23.09 22.55
N GLY A 71 71.30 22.35 22.88
CA GLY A 71 70.45 21.65 21.92
C GLY A 71 70.98 20.28 21.47
N SER A 72 72.11 19.81 22.00
CA SER A 72 72.66 18.47 21.71
C SER A 72 71.84 17.32 22.29
N GLY A 73 70.92 17.61 23.22
CA GLY A 73 70.11 16.63 23.93
C GLY A 73 70.88 15.73 24.90
N GLN A 74 72.20 15.92 25.03
CA GLN A 74 73.07 15.09 25.87
C GLN A 74 72.76 15.30 27.36
N PRO A 75 72.84 14.25 28.20
CA PRO A 75 72.70 14.38 29.65
C PRO A 75 73.77 15.30 30.25
N LEU A 76 73.37 16.22 31.12
CA LEU A 76 74.24 17.18 31.81
C LEU A 76 73.93 17.20 33.31
N ALA A 77 74.90 16.81 34.13
CA ALA A 77 74.74 16.80 35.58
C ALA A 77 74.71 18.22 36.15
N SER A 78 73.76 18.50 37.05
CA SER A 78 73.73 19.78 37.77
C SER A 78 74.81 19.82 38.85
N LYS A 79 75.43 21.00 39.04
CA LYS A 79 76.40 21.22 40.13
C LYS A 79 75.74 21.39 41.50
N ASP A 80 74.56 22.00 41.52
CA ASP A 80 73.71 22.16 42.71
C ASP A 80 72.53 21.18 42.63
N SER A 81 71.88 20.85 43.75
CA SER A 81 70.70 19.98 43.71
C SER A 81 69.51 20.72 43.07
N ILE A 82 68.76 20.04 42.20
CA ILE A 82 67.54 20.57 41.59
C ILE A 82 66.34 20.08 42.39
N ARG A 83 65.57 21.01 42.96
CA ARG A 83 64.27 20.77 43.55
C ARG A 83 63.20 20.97 42.48
N ILE A 84 62.29 20.02 42.34
CA ILE A 84 61.12 20.09 41.47
C ILE A 84 59.91 19.93 42.38
N ASP A 85 59.18 21.03 42.58
CA ASP A 85 57.86 21.00 43.20
C ASP A 85 56.84 20.81 42.08
N TYR A 86 56.03 19.77 42.18
CA TYR A 86 55.07 19.37 41.14
C TYR A 86 53.65 19.32 41.69
N SER A 87 52.65 19.48 40.82
CA SER A 87 51.24 19.23 41.14
C SER A 87 50.49 18.70 39.93
N THR A 88 49.54 17.80 40.14
CA THR A 88 48.60 17.38 39.10
C THR A 88 47.52 18.44 38.89
N GLN A 89 47.00 18.51 37.67
CA GLN A 89 45.81 19.25 37.31
C GLN A 89 44.92 18.33 36.45
N PRO A 90 43.73 17.94 36.95
CA PRO A 90 42.72 17.20 36.19
C PRO A 90 42.41 17.80 34.81
N ASN A 91 42.06 16.93 33.86
CA ASN A 91 41.44 17.33 32.60
C ASN A 91 40.10 16.59 32.41
N ASN A 92 40.14 15.28 32.22
CA ASN A 92 39.03 14.37 32.54
C ASN A 92 39.28 13.59 33.84
N ALA A 93 40.52 13.14 34.06
CA ALA A 93 40.86 12.27 35.19
C ALA A 93 40.60 12.87 36.58
N THR A 94 39.94 12.09 37.43
CA THR A 94 39.45 12.43 38.77
C THR A 94 40.46 12.04 39.85
N PRO A 95 41.04 13.02 40.56
CA PRO A 95 42.02 12.76 41.62
C PRO A 95 41.33 12.37 42.94
N GLY A 96 41.91 11.43 43.70
CA GLY A 96 41.41 11.16 45.06
C GLY A 96 42.28 10.28 45.97
N PRO A 97 42.00 10.27 47.28
CA PRO A 97 42.75 9.51 48.29
C PRO A 97 42.43 8.01 48.24
N ILE A 98 43.41 7.14 48.48
CA ILE A 98 43.24 5.67 48.41
C ILE A 98 42.03 5.22 49.25
N GLY A 99 41.02 4.66 48.59
CA GLY A 99 39.78 4.17 49.20
C GLY A 99 38.50 4.93 48.84
N SER A 100 38.58 5.99 48.03
CA SER A 100 37.41 6.56 47.33
C SER A 100 37.05 5.76 46.07
N ASP A 101 35.76 5.55 45.82
CA ASP A 101 35.23 5.01 44.56
C ASP A 101 35.21 6.11 43.47
N GLY A 102 35.41 5.75 42.20
CA GLY A 102 35.41 6.70 41.06
C GLY A 102 36.51 7.76 41.15
N THR A 103 37.77 7.31 41.29
CA THR A 103 38.96 8.18 41.36
C THR A 103 40.19 7.44 40.85
N ASP A 104 40.83 8.01 39.83
CA ASP A 104 41.49 7.21 38.79
C ASP A 104 43.01 7.32 38.94
N TYR A 105 43.45 8.35 39.68
CA TYR A 105 44.79 8.44 40.25
C TYR A 105 44.83 9.01 41.67
N GLU A 106 45.88 8.67 42.43
CA GLU A 106 46.04 9.08 43.82
C GLU A 106 46.44 10.56 43.96
N ASP A 107 45.63 11.31 44.71
CA ASP A 107 45.98 12.65 45.18
C ASP A 107 46.84 12.59 46.46
N THR A 108 48.14 12.38 46.30
CA THR A 108 49.06 12.25 47.43
C THR A 108 49.35 13.59 48.11
N PHE A 109 48.51 14.04 49.06
CA PHE A 109 48.88 14.37 50.47
C PHE A 109 47.79 15.14 51.24
N GLU A 110 47.76 15.03 52.58
CA GLU A 110 46.89 15.83 53.45
C GLU A 110 47.24 17.33 53.43
N SER A 111 46.42 18.14 52.74
CA SER A 111 46.60 19.60 52.74
C SER A 111 46.01 20.26 54.00
N THR A 112 46.88 20.79 54.86
CA THR A 112 46.47 21.78 55.88
C THR A 112 46.45 23.22 55.35
N SER A 113 46.80 23.44 54.07
CA SER A 113 46.71 24.76 53.40
C SER A 113 46.85 24.68 51.88
N ASN A 114 45.90 25.31 51.17
CA ASN A 114 45.98 25.76 49.77
C ASN A 114 46.27 24.73 48.65
N ASN A 115 45.27 23.90 48.35
CA ASN A 115 44.75 23.63 46.99
C ASN A 115 45.73 23.16 45.87
N ASN A 116 46.92 22.64 46.19
CA ASN A 116 47.88 22.17 45.20
C ASN A 116 48.12 20.65 45.38
N ASN A 117 47.55 19.85 44.48
CA ASN A 117 47.57 18.38 44.46
C ASN A 117 48.97 17.84 44.08
N GLY A 118 49.94 17.88 45.00
CA GLY A 118 51.35 17.86 44.60
C GLY A 118 52.39 17.53 45.68
N GLY A 119 53.64 17.36 45.22
CA GLY A 119 54.78 16.94 46.04
C GLY A 119 56.12 17.52 45.56
N THR A 120 57.22 17.04 46.15
CA THR A 120 58.58 17.53 45.85
C THR A 120 59.53 16.37 45.52
N VAL A 121 60.25 16.48 44.40
CA VAL A 121 61.40 15.64 44.05
C VAL A 121 62.68 16.47 44.17
N ILE A 122 63.76 15.87 44.68
CA ILE A 122 65.10 16.48 44.69
C ILE A 122 66.05 15.58 43.90
N ILE A 123 66.53 16.09 42.77
CA ILE A 123 67.62 15.49 41.99
C ILE A 123 68.93 15.99 42.62
N PRO A 124 69.77 15.12 43.22
CA PRO A 124 70.98 15.55 43.90
C PRO A 124 72.02 16.16 42.96
N ALA A 125 72.85 17.07 43.47
CA ALA A 125 74.06 17.53 42.81
C ALA A 125 74.89 16.34 42.27
N GLY A 126 75.31 16.41 41.00
CA GLY A 126 76.03 15.36 40.30
C GLY A 126 75.16 14.28 39.62
N ALA A 127 73.85 14.21 39.91
CA ALA A 127 72.93 13.34 39.17
C ALA A 127 72.51 13.98 37.83
N VAL A 128 72.13 13.13 36.87
CA VAL A 128 71.61 13.52 35.54
C VAL A 128 70.12 13.25 35.36
N GLN A 129 69.48 12.55 36.30
CA GLN A 129 68.11 12.08 36.16
C GLN A 129 67.39 11.97 37.52
N GLY A 130 66.07 11.92 37.46
CA GLY A 130 65.17 11.58 38.56
C GLY A 130 63.84 11.07 38.02
N SER A 131 62.84 10.90 38.89
CA SER A 131 61.49 10.59 38.45
C SER A 131 60.43 11.15 39.41
N ILE A 132 59.24 11.40 38.85
CA ILE A 132 57.98 11.54 39.59
C ILE A 132 57.20 10.23 39.37
N THR A 133 56.41 9.80 40.34
CA THR A 133 55.53 8.63 40.18
C THR A 133 54.15 8.99 40.66
N ILE A 134 53.19 9.00 39.74
CA ILE A 134 51.77 9.08 40.05
C ILE A 134 51.25 7.63 40.10
N ARG A 135 50.30 7.35 40.98
CA ARG A 135 49.68 6.03 41.12
C ARG A 135 48.31 6.08 40.46
N VAL A 136 48.18 5.39 39.34
CA VAL A 136 46.90 5.12 38.68
C VAL A 136 46.21 3.97 39.43
N ARG A 137 44.88 3.99 39.53
CA ARG A 137 44.10 2.83 39.99
C ARG A 137 43.60 2.06 38.78
N GLY A 138 43.49 0.76 38.93
CA GLY A 138 42.64 -0.04 38.05
C GLY A 138 41.26 -0.26 38.66
N ASP A 139 40.20 -0.24 37.83
CA ASP A 139 38.92 -0.88 38.15
C ASP A 139 38.48 -1.99 37.17
N ASN A 140 37.20 -2.11 36.83
CA ASN A 140 36.66 -3.16 35.96
C ASN A 140 35.55 -2.59 35.05
N THR A 141 35.54 -1.26 34.86
CA THR A 141 34.47 -0.48 34.24
C THR A 141 35.02 0.24 33.03
N TRP A 142 34.61 -0.16 31.83
CA TRP A 142 35.03 0.53 30.61
C TRP A 142 34.69 2.03 30.65
N GLU A 143 35.70 2.86 30.41
CA GLU A 143 35.58 4.31 30.24
C GLU A 143 36.45 4.85 29.09
N PHE A 144 36.53 6.16 28.90
CA PHE A 144 37.30 6.77 27.80
C PHE A 144 38.69 7.21 28.27
N ASP A 145 39.74 6.86 27.52
CA ASP A 145 41.14 7.30 27.71
C ASP A 145 41.28 8.67 28.42
N GLU A 146 41.88 8.62 29.59
CA GLU A 146 41.85 9.70 30.56
C GLU A 146 43.15 10.50 30.60
N THR A 147 43.06 11.77 31.03
CA THR A 147 44.22 12.67 31.08
C THR A 147 44.24 13.59 32.29
N PHE A 148 45.45 13.87 32.78
CA PHE A 148 45.78 14.97 33.68
C PHE A 148 47.09 15.64 33.24
N ARG A 149 47.28 16.92 33.59
CA ARG A 149 48.58 17.59 33.43
C ARG A 149 49.39 17.50 34.72
N LEU A 150 50.70 17.29 34.58
CA LEU A 150 51.68 17.37 35.65
C LEU A 150 52.40 18.71 35.52
N LEU A 151 52.01 19.69 36.35
CA LEU A 151 52.62 21.01 36.43
C LEU A 151 53.86 20.96 37.32
N MET A 152 54.94 21.67 36.96
CA MET A 152 56.19 21.68 37.73
C MET A 152 56.81 23.07 37.85
N THR A 153 57.30 23.38 39.05
CA THR A 153 58.17 24.53 39.37
C THR A 153 59.56 24.02 39.70
N ILE A 154 60.56 24.43 38.92
CA ILE A 154 61.95 23.98 39.00
C ILE A 154 62.76 25.02 39.76
N SER A 155 63.52 24.59 40.77
CA SER A 155 64.35 25.45 41.61
C SER A 155 65.75 24.88 41.86
N LEU A 156 66.77 25.73 41.83
CA LEU A 156 68.13 25.38 42.26
C LEU A 156 68.26 25.50 43.78
N VAL A 157 68.92 24.53 44.41
CA VAL A 157 69.20 24.51 45.86
C VAL A 157 70.71 24.71 46.08
N THR A 158 71.12 25.96 46.25
CA THR A 158 72.52 26.36 46.43
C THR A 158 72.73 26.84 47.87
N GLY A 159 73.65 26.22 48.61
CA GLY A 159 74.02 26.64 49.98
C GLY A 159 72.88 26.63 51.01
N GLY A 160 71.79 25.90 50.74
CA GLY A 160 70.59 25.85 51.59
C GLY A 160 69.49 26.87 51.23
N GLN A 161 69.70 27.73 50.22
CA GLN A 161 68.63 28.56 49.66
C GLN A 161 68.05 27.92 48.39
N THR A 162 66.73 28.04 48.22
CA THR A 162 65.98 27.55 47.05
C THR A 162 65.63 28.74 46.16
N ASN A 163 66.04 28.73 44.90
CA ASN A 163 65.76 29.78 43.91
C ASN A 163 65.07 29.17 42.68
N THR A 164 63.85 29.60 42.38
CA THR A 164 63.11 29.16 41.18
C THR A 164 63.80 29.64 39.91
N VAL A 165 63.93 28.74 38.93
CA VAL A 165 64.62 28.98 37.64
C VAL A 165 63.74 28.76 36.42
N GLY A 166 62.58 28.12 36.57
CA GLY A 166 61.61 27.96 35.48
C GLY A 166 60.46 27.04 35.85
N ASN A 167 59.42 27.03 35.03
CA ASN A 167 58.28 26.12 35.14
C ASN A 167 58.19 25.26 33.87
N THR A 168 57.59 24.08 33.97
CA THR A 168 57.27 23.21 32.82
C THR A 168 56.02 22.38 33.13
N GLU A 169 55.41 21.77 32.11
CA GLU A 169 54.31 20.81 32.28
C GLU A 169 54.46 19.62 31.33
N THR A 170 53.78 18.52 31.62
CA THR A 170 53.61 17.36 30.74
C THR A 170 52.23 16.73 30.96
N THR A 171 51.84 15.76 30.14
CA THR A 171 50.56 15.03 30.26
C THR A 171 50.81 13.61 30.76
N GLY A 172 50.02 13.20 31.76
CA GLY A 172 49.75 11.79 32.04
C GLY A 172 48.49 11.36 31.29
N THR A 173 48.56 10.23 30.60
CA THR A 173 47.41 9.57 29.98
C THR A 173 47.20 8.23 30.67
N ILE A 174 46.00 8.03 31.19
CA ILE A 174 45.54 6.73 31.65
C ILE A 174 44.83 6.11 30.44
N LEU A 175 45.20 4.87 30.09
CA LEU A 175 44.62 4.13 28.99
C LEU A 175 43.69 3.07 29.57
N ASN A 176 42.48 3.00 29.05
CA ASN A 176 41.55 1.93 29.39
C ASN A 176 42.03 0.61 28.76
N ASP A 177 42.14 -0.45 29.57
CA ASP A 177 42.35 -1.82 29.11
C ASP A 177 41.33 -2.85 29.62
N ASP A 178 40.20 -2.36 30.14
CA ASP A 178 38.97 -3.09 30.42
C ASP A 178 38.15 -3.39 29.16
N ASN A 179 37.10 -4.20 29.35
CA ASN A 179 36.34 -4.79 28.28
C ASN A 179 35.20 -3.89 27.76
N ASP A 180 35.34 -3.42 26.53
CA ASP A 180 34.38 -2.56 25.81
C ASP A 180 33.00 -3.26 25.63
N PRO A 181 31.89 -2.63 26.05
CA PRO A 181 30.55 -3.19 25.86
C PRO A 181 30.02 -2.98 24.44
N PRO A 182 29.21 -3.92 23.88
CA PRO A 182 28.63 -3.77 22.55
C PRO A 182 27.84 -2.46 22.33
N ILE A 183 28.01 -1.83 21.17
CA ILE A 183 27.28 -0.62 20.78
C ILE A 183 25.96 -1.01 20.11
N THR A 184 24.86 -0.87 20.85
CA THR A 184 23.52 -1.25 20.38
C THR A 184 22.84 -0.15 19.53
N THR A 185 22.25 -0.53 18.39
CA THR A 185 21.51 0.35 17.48
C THR A 185 19.99 0.10 17.60
N PRO A 186 19.14 1.11 17.85
CA PRO A 186 17.70 0.89 18.04
C PRO A 186 16.99 0.27 16.83
N ASP A 187 16.21 -0.77 17.08
CA ASP A 187 15.41 -1.50 16.09
C ASP A 187 13.95 -1.04 16.01
N SER A 188 13.28 -1.48 14.93
CA SER A 188 11.83 -1.38 14.83
C SER A 188 11.19 -2.61 14.18
N LEU A 189 10.02 -2.97 14.69
CA LEU A 189 9.14 -4.03 14.16
C LEU A 189 7.70 -3.47 14.08
N THR A 190 6.94 -3.88 13.07
CA THR A 190 5.50 -3.59 13.01
C THR A 190 4.73 -4.89 12.83
N VAL A 191 3.73 -5.15 13.69
CA VAL A 191 2.88 -6.35 13.63
C VAL A 191 1.41 -5.99 13.82
N LEU A 192 0.52 -6.95 13.55
CA LEU A 192 -0.91 -6.81 13.82
C LEU A 192 -1.24 -7.06 15.31
N GLN A 193 -2.25 -6.35 15.81
CA GLN A 193 -2.99 -6.72 17.02
C GLN A 193 -3.42 -8.20 16.93
N ASP A 194 -3.20 -8.94 18.03
CA ASP A 194 -3.54 -10.37 18.15
C ASP A 194 -2.89 -11.27 17.08
N SER A 195 -1.67 -10.93 16.63
CA SER A 195 -0.89 -11.75 15.72
C SER A 195 -0.39 -13.07 16.33
N ALA A 196 0.11 -13.93 15.44
CA ALA A 196 1.02 -15.00 15.81
C ALA A 196 2.38 -14.45 16.30
N LEU A 197 3.22 -15.36 16.80
CA LEU A 197 4.61 -15.12 17.18
C LEU A 197 5.41 -14.64 15.95
N THR A 198 6.30 -13.67 16.15
CA THR A 198 7.17 -13.08 15.11
C THR A 198 8.61 -13.06 15.60
N THR A 199 9.51 -13.63 14.81
CA THR A 199 10.96 -13.65 15.08
C THR A 199 11.65 -12.44 14.47
N VAL A 200 12.55 -11.79 15.20
CA VAL A 200 13.40 -10.70 14.69
C VAL A 200 14.80 -10.80 15.29
N ASN A 201 15.84 -10.66 14.45
CA ASN A 201 17.22 -10.49 14.91
C ASN A 201 17.41 -9.03 15.33
N VAL A 202 17.77 -8.81 16.60
CA VAL A 202 17.90 -7.49 17.22
C VAL A 202 19.34 -7.12 17.56
N ILE A 203 20.32 -7.81 16.95
CA ILE A 203 21.75 -7.47 17.03
C ILE A 203 22.40 -7.49 15.64
N ALA A 204 21.62 -7.45 14.56
CA ALA A 204 22.10 -7.49 13.18
C ALA A 204 22.75 -6.17 12.71
N ASN A 205 22.54 -5.12 13.49
CA ASN A 205 22.95 -3.72 13.38
C ASN A 205 23.75 -3.24 14.60
N ASP A 206 23.89 -4.10 15.61
CA ASP A 206 24.74 -3.87 16.78
C ASP A 206 26.20 -4.14 16.39
N LEU A 207 27.12 -3.40 17.00
CA LEU A 207 28.55 -3.43 16.66
C LEU A 207 29.39 -3.58 17.91
N ASP A 208 30.56 -4.18 17.73
CA ASP A 208 31.55 -4.42 18.78
C ASP A 208 32.95 -4.43 18.15
N ASN A 209 33.99 -4.65 18.94
CA ASN A 209 35.36 -4.60 18.49
C ASN A 209 35.69 -5.70 17.44
N PRO A 210 36.61 -5.44 16.48
CA PRO A 210 36.77 -6.28 15.29
C PRO A 210 37.32 -7.71 15.57
N GLY A 211 36.41 -8.64 15.85
CA GLY A 211 36.70 -10.06 16.11
C GLY A 211 35.80 -10.68 17.18
N ASP A 212 35.15 -9.84 18.00
CA ASP A 212 34.34 -10.25 19.14
C ASP A 212 32.92 -10.65 18.71
N ILE A 213 32.20 -11.37 19.56
CA ILE A 213 30.90 -12.00 19.21
C ILE A 213 29.79 -11.49 20.12
N VAL A 214 28.93 -10.62 19.57
CA VAL A 214 27.72 -10.15 20.25
C VAL A 214 26.65 -11.26 20.31
N THR A 215 26.02 -11.39 21.48
CA THR A 215 24.93 -12.33 21.78
C THR A 215 23.89 -11.70 22.71
N LEU A 216 22.72 -12.30 22.83
CA LEU A 216 21.65 -11.84 23.72
C LEU A 216 21.67 -12.56 25.08
N ALA A 217 21.75 -11.78 26.16
CA ALA A 217 21.78 -12.26 27.53
C ALA A 217 20.43 -12.14 28.28
N ALA A 218 19.63 -11.11 27.98
CA ALA A 218 18.31 -10.90 28.58
C ALA A 218 17.35 -10.16 27.64
N VAL A 219 16.03 -10.32 27.85
CA VAL A 219 14.97 -9.60 27.12
C VAL A 219 13.76 -9.35 28.02
N SER A 220 13.07 -8.24 27.82
CA SER A 220 11.85 -7.85 28.54
C SER A 220 10.95 -6.95 27.68
N SER A 221 9.66 -6.82 28.04
CA SER A 221 8.68 -5.95 27.38
C SER A 221 8.01 -5.04 28.41
N ASP A 222 7.65 -3.81 28.03
CA ASP A 222 7.02 -2.83 28.91
C ASP A 222 5.47 -2.85 28.86
N GLN A 223 4.86 -3.30 27.76
CA GLN A 223 3.39 -3.38 27.60
C GLN A 223 2.80 -4.80 27.77
N GLY A 224 3.62 -5.78 28.15
CA GLY A 224 3.17 -7.13 28.50
C GLY A 224 3.01 -8.10 27.31
N GLY A 225 3.58 -7.78 26.15
CA GLY A 225 3.86 -8.76 25.10
C GLY A 225 4.73 -9.91 25.62
N THR A 226 4.57 -11.08 25.01
CA THR A 226 5.41 -12.25 25.31
C THR A 226 6.71 -12.14 24.52
N VAL A 227 7.85 -12.22 25.19
CA VAL A 227 9.19 -12.13 24.59
C VAL A 227 10.10 -13.25 25.07
N SER A 228 10.94 -13.77 24.19
CA SER A 228 11.98 -14.76 24.53
C SER A 228 13.15 -14.70 23.55
N ILE A 229 14.38 -14.86 24.07
CA ILE A 229 15.59 -15.07 23.24
C ILE A 229 15.54 -16.47 22.64
N ASN A 230 15.92 -16.58 21.37
CA ASN A 230 15.93 -17.82 20.62
C ASN A 230 17.26 -18.59 20.76
N VAL A 231 17.25 -19.86 20.34
CA VAL A 231 18.39 -20.78 20.45
C VAL A 231 19.62 -20.39 19.60
N ASP A 232 19.48 -19.37 18.76
CA ASP A 232 20.60 -18.75 18.02
C ASP A 232 21.36 -17.69 18.84
N ASN A 233 20.81 -17.27 19.99
CA ASN A 233 21.26 -16.15 20.83
C ASN A 233 21.41 -14.80 20.09
N VAL A 234 20.76 -14.62 18.94
CA VAL A 234 20.79 -13.37 18.15
C VAL A 234 19.39 -12.85 17.81
N SER A 235 18.36 -13.70 17.86
CA SER A 235 16.98 -13.30 17.62
C SER A 235 16.08 -13.43 18.85
N VAL A 236 15.02 -12.63 18.86
CA VAL A 236 13.93 -12.71 19.83
C VAL A 236 12.63 -13.05 19.12
N ASP A 237 11.88 -13.95 19.74
CA ASP A 237 10.50 -14.23 19.41
C ASP A 237 9.60 -13.30 20.23
N TYR A 238 8.78 -12.50 19.55
CA TYR A 238 7.85 -11.55 20.13
C TYR A 238 6.39 -11.85 19.74
N ARG A 239 5.46 -11.67 20.68
CA ARG A 239 4.00 -11.70 20.42
C ARG A 239 3.28 -10.61 21.23
N PRO A 240 2.38 -9.81 20.63
CA PRO A 240 1.62 -8.80 21.34
C PRO A 240 0.77 -9.34 22.49
N ALA A 241 0.55 -8.50 23.51
CA ALA A 241 -0.50 -8.73 24.49
C ALA A 241 -1.88 -8.78 23.82
N ILE A 242 -2.76 -9.66 24.31
CA ILE A 242 -4.08 -9.89 23.69
C ILE A 242 -4.93 -8.61 23.75
N GLY A 243 -5.33 -8.10 22.59
CA GLY A 243 -6.07 -6.85 22.44
C GLY A 243 -5.27 -5.56 22.62
N PHE A 244 -3.94 -5.63 22.75
CA PHE A 244 -3.07 -4.44 22.72
C PHE A 244 -2.90 -3.89 21.30
N ALA A 245 -2.84 -2.56 21.17
CA ALA A 245 -2.46 -1.83 19.97
C ALA A 245 -1.90 -0.47 20.37
N GLY A 246 -0.82 -0.03 19.73
CA GLY A 246 -0.01 1.11 20.15
C GLY A 246 1.48 0.87 19.87
N THR A 247 2.34 1.55 20.62
CA THR A 247 3.79 1.29 20.61
C THR A 247 4.18 0.59 21.91
N GLU A 248 5.02 -0.43 21.79
CA GLU A 248 5.62 -1.21 22.88
C GLU A 248 7.14 -1.19 22.71
N ILE A 249 7.89 -1.20 23.82
CA ILE A 249 9.34 -1.23 23.83
C ILE A 249 9.79 -2.58 24.40
N VAL A 250 10.51 -3.34 23.57
CA VAL A 250 11.21 -4.55 23.98
C VAL A 250 12.66 -4.17 24.27
N THR A 251 13.05 -4.24 25.54
CA THR A 251 14.41 -3.94 26.00
C THR A 251 15.20 -5.25 26.06
N TYR A 252 16.37 -5.27 25.41
CA TYR A 252 17.26 -6.43 25.40
C TYR A 252 18.64 -6.07 25.96
N THR A 253 19.36 -7.07 26.44
CA THR A 253 20.76 -6.95 26.88
C THR A 253 21.64 -7.71 25.90
N ALA A 254 22.47 -6.98 25.17
CA ALA A 254 23.57 -7.53 24.39
C ALA A 254 24.76 -7.84 25.31
N SER A 255 25.51 -8.89 25.00
CA SER A 255 26.75 -9.30 25.65
C SER A 255 27.78 -9.67 24.60
N ASP A 256 29.03 -9.28 24.79
CA ASP A 256 30.16 -9.81 24.01
C ASP A 256 30.55 -11.23 24.50
N ASP A 257 31.65 -11.79 23.97
CA ASP A 257 32.13 -13.13 24.34
C ASP A 257 33.03 -13.17 25.60
N LYS A 258 33.30 -12.02 26.23
CA LYS A 258 34.14 -11.89 27.43
C LYS A 258 33.34 -11.47 28.68
N GLY A 259 32.16 -10.88 28.51
CA GLY A 259 31.16 -10.61 29.55
C GLY A 259 30.79 -9.13 29.78
N ALA A 260 31.20 -8.19 28.93
CA ALA A 260 30.68 -6.83 28.94
C ALA A 260 29.31 -6.77 28.27
N THR A 261 28.43 -5.88 28.75
CA THR A 261 27.02 -5.87 28.34
C THR A 261 26.50 -4.47 28.09
N ALA A 262 25.59 -4.35 27.12
CA ALA A 262 24.88 -3.11 26.79
C ALA A 262 23.37 -3.34 26.68
N THR A 263 22.59 -2.25 26.76
CA THR A 263 21.13 -2.29 26.74
C THR A 263 20.58 -1.67 25.45
N GLY A 264 20.05 -2.52 24.57
CA GLY A 264 19.41 -2.11 23.32
C GLY A 264 17.89 -2.13 23.39
N THR A 265 17.25 -1.60 22.35
CA THR A 265 15.79 -1.43 22.30
C THR A 265 15.19 -1.73 20.93
N LEU A 266 14.22 -2.64 20.91
CA LEU A 266 13.34 -2.89 19.77
C LEU A 266 12.00 -2.15 19.98
N THR A 267 11.68 -1.22 19.09
CA THR A 267 10.41 -0.48 19.09
C THR A 267 9.36 -1.26 18.29
N VAL A 268 8.36 -1.83 18.96
CA VAL A 268 7.27 -2.57 18.30
C VAL A 268 6.04 -1.69 18.13
N LYS A 269 5.63 -1.46 16.88
CA LYS A 269 4.38 -0.81 16.50
C LYS A 269 3.31 -1.87 16.27
N VAL A 270 2.39 -2.03 17.22
CA VAL A 270 1.27 -2.98 17.14
C VAL A 270 0.05 -2.26 16.54
N VAL A 271 -0.18 -2.44 15.24
CA VAL A 271 -1.31 -1.82 14.52
C VAL A 271 -2.51 -2.75 14.48
N ARG A 272 -3.73 -2.22 14.43
CA ARG A 272 -4.91 -3.08 14.23
C ARG A 272 -4.98 -3.58 12.77
N PRO A 273 -5.56 -4.77 12.53
CA PRO A 273 -6.04 -5.11 11.20
C PRO A 273 -7.08 -4.08 10.74
N GLN A 274 -7.34 -4.03 9.43
CA GLN A 274 -8.45 -3.29 8.87
C GLN A 274 -9.51 -4.24 8.29
N ILE A 275 -10.76 -3.79 8.22
CA ILE A 275 -11.86 -4.51 7.55
C ILE A 275 -12.55 -3.61 6.53
N GLY A 276 -12.96 -4.21 5.43
CA GLY A 276 -13.79 -3.60 4.39
C GLY A 276 -14.77 -4.60 3.81
N ILE A 277 -15.69 -4.11 2.98
CA ILE A 277 -16.76 -4.88 2.36
C ILE A 277 -16.69 -4.79 0.83
N ARG A 278 -16.99 -5.88 0.13
CA ARG A 278 -17.14 -5.89 -1.34
C ARG A 278 -18.58 -5.60 -1.74
N SER A 279 -18.77 -4.84 -2.82
CA SER A 279 -20.05 -4.76 -3.52
C SER A 279 -20.52 -6.13 -3.98
N ALA A 280 -21.84 -6.33 -3.99
CA ALA A 280 -22.50 -7.56 -4.40
C ALA A 280 -23.58 -7.24 -5.45
N HIS A 281 -23.93 -8.23 -6.27
CA HIS A 281 -25.01 -8.13 -7.24
C HIS A 281 -25.82 -9.42 -7.26
N ALA A 282 -27.12 -9.33 -7.52
CA ALA A 282 -28.02 -10.47 -7.56
C ALA A 282 -29.29 -10.16 -8.38
N ALA A 283 -29.87 -11.18 -9.00
CA ALA A 283 -31.17 -11.06 -9.63
C ALA A 283 -32.30 -11.30 -8.61
N GLU A 284 -33.25 -10.38 -8.52
CA GLU A 284 -34.43 -10.47 -7.63
C GLU A 284 -35.40 -11.56 -8.11
N GLY A 285 -35.62 -11.61 -9.44
CA GLY A 285 -36.53 -12.48 -10.14
C GLY A 285 -37.98 -12.51 -9.65
N ASP A 286 -38.79 -13.28 -10.36
CA ASP A 286 -40.24 -13.05 -10.54
C ASP A 286 -41.15 -13.01 -9.30
N THR A 287 -40.72 -13.48 -8.11
CA THR A 287 -41.50 -13.43 -6.86
C THR A 287 -40.64 -13.69 -5.61
N GLY A 288 -40.98 -13.01 -4.50
CA GLY A 288 -40.68 -13.47 -3.14
C GLY A 288 -39.41 -12.88 -2.53
N GLN A 289 -38.62 -13.68 -1.82
CA GLN A 289 -37.38 -13.24 -1.19
C GLN A 289 -36.19 -14.09 -1.70
N ARG A 290 -35.05 -13.44 -1.97
CA ARG A 290 -33.74 -14.10 -2.13
C ARG A 290 -32.70 -13.40 -1.26
N ASP A 291 -31.56 -14.05 -1.06
CA ASP A 291 -30.44 -13.48 -0.32
C ASP A 291 -29.36 -12.98 -1.29
N MET A 292 -29.08 -11.67 -1.28
CA MET A 292 -27.86 -11.10 -1.86
C MET A 292 -26.73 -11.25 -0.84
N VAL A 293 -25.67 -11.97 -1.20
CA VAL A 293 -24.57 -12.28 -0.27
C VAL A 293 -23.44 -11.25 -0.40
N PHE A 294 -23.14 -10.57 0.70
CA PHE A 294 -21.99 -9.68 0.83
C PHE A 294 -20.84 -10.39 1.54
N THR A 295 -19.60 -10.04 1.18
CA THR A 295 -18.39 -10.53 1.85
C THR A 295 -17.65 -9.36 2.50
N ALA A 296 -17.43 -9.46 3.81
CA ALA A 296 -16.49 -8.61 4.54
C ALA A 296 -15.15 -9.33 4.64
N LEU A 297 -14.05 -8.60 4.41
CA LEU A 297 -12.69 -9.16 4.33
C LEU A 297 -11.70 -8.32 5.16
N LEU A 298 -10.70 -9.01 5.70
CA LEU A 298 -9.56 -8.40 6.36
C LEU A 298 -8.58 -7.80 5.34
N PHE A 299 -8.01 -6.67 5.73
CA PHE A 299 -6.94 -5.95 5.04
C PHE A 299 -5.83 -5.66 6.06
N GLN A 300 -4.58 -5.64 5.61
CA GLN A 300 -3.54 -4.93 6.36
C GLN A 300 -3.73 -3.41 6.22
N PRO A 301 -3.36 -2.61 7.23
CA PRO A 301 -3.26 -1.16 7.07
C PRO A 301 -2.32 -0.79 5.90
N PRO A 302 -2.51 0.35 5.21
CA PRO A 302 -1.68 0.78 4.06
C PRO A 302 -0.20 1.13 4.37
N GLU A 303 0.36 0.66 5.48
CA GLU A 303 1.60 1.19 6.08
C GLU A 303 2.49 0.06 6.69
N LEU A 304 2.52 -1.11 6.05
CA LEU A 304 3.37 -2.25 6.42
C LEU A 304 4.52 -2.55 5.44
N ASP A 305 4.62 -1.82 4.32
CA ASP A 305 5.78 -1.85 3.42
C ASP A 305 6.17 -0.41 3.01
N PRO A 306 7.39 0.06 3.32
CA PRO A 306 7.90 1.35 2.84
C PRO A 306 7.93 1.52 1.32
N ASN A 307 7.85 0.41 0.56
CA ASN A 307 7.94 0.39 -0.90
C ASN A 307 6.58 0.32 -1.61
N GLY A 308 5.47 0.22 -0.86
CA GLY A 308 4.10 0.24 -1.40
C GLY A 308 3.69 -1.00 -2.20
N VAL A 309 4.38 -2.14 -2.06
CA VAL A 309 4.02 -3.39 -2.72
C VAL A 309 2.93 -4.12 -1.93
N SER A 310 1.83 -4.47 -2.60
CA SER A 310 0.74 -5.24 -2.00
C SER A 310 1.17 -6.70 -1.77
N GLN A 311 1.76 -6.98 -0.60
CA GLN A 311 1.96 -8.35 -0.11
C GLN A 311 0.60 -9.06 0.00
N PRO A 312 0.47 -10.34 -0.43
CA PRO A 312 -0.73 -11.12 -0.16
C PRO A 312 -0.86 -11.40 1.34
N LEU A 313 -2.08 -11.52 1.84
CA LEU A 313 -2.37 -11.69 3.25
C LEU A 313 -1.84 -13.05 3.76
N VAL A 314 -0.77 -13.05 4.55
CA VAL A 314 -0.24 -14.25 5.22
C VAL A 314 -0.31 -14.03 6.74
N LEU A 315 -1.20 -14.83 7.36
CA LEU A 315 -1.54 -15.00 8.79
C LEU A 315 -2.98 -14.56 9.11
N PRO A 316 -3.84 -15.49 9.60
CA PRO A 316 -5.12 -15.14 10.17
C PRO A 316 -4.97 -14.62 11.61
N LEU A 317 -6.00 -13.93 12.11
CA LEU A 317 -6.02 -13.41 13.48
C LEU A 317 -6.15 -14.54 14.52
N ALA A 318 -5.53 -14.36 15.69
CA ALA A 318 -5.62 -15.32 16.80
C ALA A 318 -6.92 -15.18 17.62
N THR A 319 -7.73 -14.16 17.36
CA THR A 319 -9.04 -13.92 18.02
C THR A 319 -10.07 -13.39 17.04
N ASP A 320 -11.35 -13.70 17.28
CA ASP A 320 -12.48 -13.18 16.52
C ASP A 320 -12.52 -11.63 16.53
N VAL A 321 -12.89 -11.06 15.39
CA VAL A 321 -13.14 -9.62 15.21
C VAL A 321 -14.54 -9.39 14.65
N GLN A 322 -15.14 -8.25 14.99
CA GLN A 322 -16.55 -7.98 14.70
C GLN A 322 -16.79 -6.54 14.23
N VAL A 323 -17.73 -6.37 13.31
CA VAL A 323 -18.31 -5.08 12.90
C VAL A 323 -19.83 -5.18 12.90
N GLN A 324 -20.50 -4.04 13.00
CA GLN A 324 -21.91 -3.93 12.62
C GLN A 324 -22.02 -3.57 11.14
N TYR A 325 -23.07 -4.07 10.49
CA TYR A 325 -23.50 -3.62 9.17
C TYR A 325 -24.91 -3.03 9.23
N ALA A 326 -25.19 -2.08 8.34
CA ALA A 326 -26.54 -1.59 8.07
C ALA A 326 -26.70 -1.27 6.59
N THR A 327 -27.86 -1.64 6.02
CA THR A 327 -28.31 -1.19 4.70
C THR A 327 -28.90 0.22 4.78
N ALA A 328 -28.78 0.99 3.70
CA ALA A 328 -29.59 2.17 3.43
C ALA A 328 -29.86 2.26 1.92
N ASP A 329 -30.96 2.91 1.55
CA ASP A 329 -31.32 3.19 0.16
C ASP A 329 -30.15 3.92 -0.55
N GLY A 330 -29.92 3.59 -1.81
CA GLY A 330 -28.78 4.07 -2.57
C GLY A 330 -28.75 5.58 -2.82
N PHE A 331 -27.60 6.06 -3.29
CA PHE A 331 -27.49 7.36 -3.95
C PHE A 331 -27.30 7.09 -5.44
N ALA A 332 -28.16 7.64 -6.30
CA ALA A 332 -27.98 7.55 -7.75
C ALA A 332 -26.59 8.11 -8.14
N THR A 333 -25.73 7.24 -8.66
CA THR A 333 -24.31 7.53 -8.93
C THR A 333 -24.14 8.34 -10.21
N THR A 334 -24.23 9.66 -10.10
CA THR A 334 -24.25 10.62 -11.24
C THR A 334 -22.96 10.72 -12.07
N THR A 335 -22.01 9.78 -11.92
CA THR A 335 -20.73 9.73 -12.63
C THR A 335 -20.82 9.07 -14.01
N GLY A 336 -21.83 9.45 -14.81
CA GLY A 336 -21.99 8.98 -16.19
C GLY A 336 -23.25 9.55 -16.88
N PRO A 337 -23.18 10.08 -18.12
CA PRO A 337 -24.34 10.63 -18.82
C PRO A 337 -25.46 9.64 -19.19
N SER A 338 -25.27 8.34 -18.91
CA SER A 338 -26.19 7.26 -19.33
C SER A 338 -26.32 6.11 -18.31
N GLN A 339 -25.93 6.30 -17.05
CA GLN A 339 -26.18 5.35 -15.96
C GLN A 339 -26.60 6.08 -14.69
N ALA A 340 -27.79 6.68 -14.72
CA ALA A 340 -28.53 6.94 -13.50
C ALA A 340 -29.23 5.62 -13.10
N GLY A 341 -28.47 4.71 -12.50
CA GLY A 341 -29.05 3.55 -11.81
C GLY A 341 -30.07 4.03 -10.79
N ARG A 342 -31.21 3.35 -10.72
CA ARG A 342 -32.29 3.76 -9.83
C ARG A 342 -31.93 3.42 -8.37
N VAL A 343 -32.61 4.06 -7.44
CA VAL A 343 -32.38 3.88 -6.00
C VAL A 343 -33.36 2.84 -5.47
N ALA A 344 -32.83 1.66 -5.14
CA ALA A 344 -33.59 0.59 -4.50
C ALA A 344 -34.05 1.04 -3.11
N GLN A 345 -35.30 0.74 -2.78
CA GLN A 345 -36.04 1.22 -1.62
C GLN A 345 -36.34 0.09 -0.63
N ALA A 346 -36.06 0.36 0.64
CA ALA A 346 -36.38 -0.53 1.75
C ALA A 346 -37.90 -0.85 1.82
N GLY A 347 -38.24 -2.12 1.59
CA GLY A 347 -39.61 -2.64 1.66
C GLY A 347 -40.32 -2.79 0.31
N SER A 348 -39.73 -2.28 -0.77
CA SER A 348 -40.14 -2.60 -2.15
C SER A 348 -39.20 -3.67 -2.72
N ASP A 349 -37.91 -3.37 -2.77
CA ASP A 349 -36.94 -4.07 -3.63
C ASP A 349 -35.88 -4.82 -2.78
N TYR A 350 -35.71 -4.41 -1.52
CA TYR A 350 -34.92 -5.14 -0.53
C TYR A 350 -35.47 -4.94 0.90
N ILE A 351 -35.13 -5.86 1.82
CA ILE A 351 -35.50 -5.73 3.24
C ILE A 351 -34.36 -5.02 3.98
N ALA A 352 -34.66 -3.84 4.55
CA ALA A 352 -33.73 -3.10 5.40
C ALA A 352 -33.15 -4.00 6.50
N SER A 353 -31.84 -4.20 6.45
CA SER A 353 -31.11 -5.20 7.23
C SER A 353 -29.97 -4.56 8.00
N SER A 354 -29.83 -4.96 9.26
CA SER A 354 -28.68 -4.61 10.09
C SER A 354 -28.36 -5.75 11.04
N GLY A 355 -27.09 -5.86 11.44
CA GLY A 355 -26.61 -6.96 12.25
C GLY A 355 -25.12 -6.89 12.48
N PHE A 356 -24.52 -8.02 12.84
CA PHE A 356 -23.08 -8.14 13.10
C PHE A 356 -22.43 -9.10 12.11
N VAL A 357 -21.30 -8.69 11.53
CA VAL A 357 -20.41 -9.60 10.79
C VAL A 357 -19.26 -9.95 11.71
N THR A 358 -18.99 -11.24 11.89
CA THR A 358 -17.88 -11.73 12.72
C THR A 358 -16.94 -12.54 11.85
N ILE A 359 -15.69 -12.10 11.74
CA ILE A 359 -14.60 -12.87 11.13
C ILE A 359 -13.92 -13.63 12.28
N ARG A 360 -13.94 -14.97 12.20
CA ARG A 360 -13.44 -15.82 13.27
C ARG A 360 -11.91 -15.87 13.28
N ALA A 361 -11.34 -16.19 14.43
CA ALA A 361 -9.94 -16.60 14.53
C ALA A 361 -9.66 -17.73 13.52
N GLY A 362 -8.56 -17.61 12.76
CA GLY A 362 -8.24 -18.52 11.66
C GLY A 362 -8.85 -18.16 10.28
N SER A 363 -9.77 -17.20 10.18
CA SER A 363 -10.41 -16.78 8.92
C SER A 363 -9.92 -15.40 8.44
N LEU A 364 -10.04 -15.15 7.12
CA LEU A 364 -9.67 -13.87 6.48
C LEU A 364 -10.89 -13.06 6.01
N ASP A 365 -12.06 -13.69 5.96
CA ASP A 365 -13.33 -13.12 5.52
C ASP A 365 -14.51 -13.73 6.29
N SER A 366 -15.70 -13.17 6.06
CA SER A 366 -16.98 -13.69 6.52
C SER A 366 -18.10 -13.12 5.66
N THR A 367 -19.11 -13.93 5.36
CA THR A 367 -20.26 -13.53 4.54
C THR A 367 -21.51 -13.25 5.37
N PHE A 368 -22.41 -12.44 4.81
CA PHE A 368 -23.75 -12.23 5.34
C PHE A 368 -24.74 -11.92 4.21
N SER A 369 -26.02 -12.22 4.43
CA SER A 369 -27.10 -11.94 3.48
C SER A 369 -27.76 -10.59 3.74
N VAL A 370 -28.14 -9.91 2.67
CA VAL A 370 -29.23 -8.91 2.66
C VAL A 370 -30.37 -9.49 1.82
N PRO A 371 -31.60 -9.59 2.35
CA PRO A 371 -32.73 -10.04 1.55
C PRO A 371 -33.12 -9.03 0.48
N ILE A 372 -33.21 -9.48 -0.77
CA ILE A 372 -33.84 -8.76 -1.88
C ILE A 372 -35.24 -9.32 -2.15
N LEU A 373 -36.13 -8.45 -2.64
CA LEU A 373 -37.55 -8.72 -2.84
C LEU A 373 -37.84 -8.83 -4.34
N GLY A 374 -38.28 -10.01 -4.76
CA GLY A 374 -38.60 -10.31 -6.16
C GLY A 374 -40.03 -9.95 -6.54
N ASP A 375 -40.19 -9.21 -7.63
CA ASP A 375 -41.45 -8.63 -8.09
C ASP A 375 -41.72 -8.94 -9.61
N LEU A 376 -42.78 -8.35 -10.18
CA LEU A 376 -43.22 -8.54 -11.57
C LEU A 376 -43.11 -7.25 -12.42
N THR A 377 -42.37 -6.26 -11.97
CA THR A 377 -42.03 -5.05 -12.71
C THR A 377 -40.76 -5.33 -13.55
N ALA A 378 -40.64 -4.68 -14.71
CA ALA A 378 -39.44 -4.79 -15.54
C ALA A 378 -38.64 -3.50 -15.38
N GLU A 379 -37.62 -3.56 -14.53
CA GLU A 379 -36.88 -2.40 -14.04
C GLU A 379 -35.49 -2.28 -14.70
N GLU A 380 -34.89 -1.09 -14.62
CA GLU A 380 -33.46 -0.91 -14.87
C GLU A 380 -32.68 -1.33 -13.61
N ALA A 381 -31.39 -1.64 -13.70
CA ALA A 381 -30.62 -2.06 -12.53
C ALA A 381 -30.65 -0.99 -11.40
N GLU A 382 -31.02 -1.43 -10.19
CA GLU A 382 -31.20 -0.58 -9.01
C GLU A 382 -30.08 -0.80 -7.99
N THR A 383 -29.77 0.20 -7.16
CA THR A 383 -28.72 0.09 -6.14
C THR A 383 -29.15 0.53 -4.74
N PHE A 384 -28.65 -0.20 -3.73
CA PHE A 384 -28.64 0.19 -2.31
C PHE A 384 -27.21 0.17 -1.75
N THR A 385 -26.99 0.79 -0.59
CA THR A 385 -25.69 0.85 0.08
C THR A 385 -25.67 -0.01 1.34
N VAL A 386 -24.61 -0.78 1.55
CA VAL A 386 -24.29 -1.40 2.86
C VAL A 386 -23.10 -0.68 3.48
N THR A 387 -23.24 -0.24 4.74
CA THR A 387 -22.18 0.46 5.48
C THR A 387 -21.74 -0.35 6.69
N LEU A 388 -20.42 -0.51 6.86
CA LEU A 388 -19.80 -1.08 8.06
C LEU A 388 -19.62 -0.01 9.14
N SER A 389 -19.82 -0.38 10.41
CA SER A 389 -19.75 0.52 11.57
C SER A 389 -19.35 -0.22 12.85
N ASN A 390 -19.10 0.54 13.92
CA ASN A 390 -18.90 0.05 15.30
C ASN A 390 -17.95 -1.17 15.40
N PRO A 391 -16.68 -1.03 14.97
CA PRO A 391 -15.73 -2.13 14.94
C PRO A 391 -15.23 -2.52 16.35
N VAL A 392 -14.94 -3.82 16.52
CA VAL A 392 -14.40 -4.41 17.74
C VAL A 392 -13.14 -5.21 17.39
N ARG A 393 -12.01 -4.86 18.02
CA ARG A 393 -10.67 -5.47 17.82
C ARG A 393 -10.13 -5.36 16.39
N ILE A 394 -10.64 -4.38 15.64
CA ILE A 394 -10.30 -4.09 14.25
C ILE A 394 -10.55 -2.61 14.00
N ASP A 395 -9.97 -2.04 12.95
CA ASP A 395 -10.30 -0.69 12.46
C ASP A 395 -11.01 -0.76 11.10
N LEU A 396 -11.79 0.26 10.77
CA LEU A 396 -12.48 0.33 9.48
C LEU A 396 -11.55 0.85 8.38
N ASN A 397 -11.44 0.13 7.25
CA ASN A 397 -10.76 0.67 6.07
C ASN A 397 -11.61 1.81 5.48
N ALA A 398 -11.16 3.05 5.64
CA ALA A 398 -11.91 4.25 5.25
C ALA A 398 -12.48 4.20 3.81
N ALA A 399 -11.69 3.68 2.86
CA ALA A 399 -12.06 3.57 1.45
C ALA A 399 -13.05 2.44 1.14
N HIS A 400 -13.14 1.43 2.02
CA HIS A 400 -13.96 0.22 1.84
C HIS A 400 -14.99 0.02 2.97
N THR A 401 -15.38 1.10 3.65
CA THR A 401 -16.45 1.10 4.67
C THR A 401 -17.84 0.92 4.08
N LYS A 402 -17.99 1.10 2.77
CA LYS A 402 -19.25 0.99 2.05
C LYS A 402 -19.12 0.04 0.86
N ALA A 403 -20.19 -0.69 0.61
CA ALA A 403 -20.40 -1.52 -0.56
C ALA A 403 -21.73 -1.18 -1.23
N GLU A 404 -21.80 -1.40 -2.53
CA GLU A 404 -23.03 -1.30 -3.30
C GLU A 404 -23.69 -2.69 -3.40
N GLY A 405 -25.01 -2.74 -3.26
CA GLY A 405 -25.82 -3.90 -3.62
C GLY A 405 -26.59 -3.57 -4.91
N THR A 406 -26.25 -4.24 -6.01
CA THR A 406 -26.89 -4.03 -7.32
C THR A 406 -27.95 -5.11 -7.58
N ILE A 407 -29.19 -4.68 -7.78
CA ILE A 407 -30.35 -5.55 -8.06
C ILE A 407 -30.63 -5.56 -9.56
N HIS A 408 -31.01 -6.73 -10.08
CA HIS A 408 -31.35 -6.94 -11.49
C HIS A 408 -32.67 -7.71 -11.64
N ASP A 409 -33.49 -7.34 -12.63
CA ASP A 409 -34.65 -8.14 -13.04
C ASP A 409 -34.20 -9.54 -13.51
N GLY A 410 -35.01 -10.56 -13.21
CA GLY A 410 -34.78 -11.96 -13.56
C GLY A 410 -35.07 -12.27 -15.03
N LEU A 411 -34.39 -11.57 -15.94
CA LEU A 411 -34.52 -11.66 -17.41
C LEU A 411 -34.45 -13.11 -17.95
N ASN A 412 -34.81 -13.27 -19.23
CA ASN A 412 -34.29 -14.42 -19.96
C ASN A 412 -32.77 -14.31 -20.03
N ASP A 413 -32.13 -15.42 -19.71
CA ASP A 413 -30.71 -15.61 -19.83
C ASP A 413 -30.30 -15.75 -21.31
N THR A 414 -28.99 -15.77 -21.58
CA THR A 414 -28.43 -15.70 -22.95
C THR A 414 -28.80 -16.90 -23.84
N GLY A 415 -29.29 -17.99 -23.26
CA GLY A 415 -29.47 -19.29 -23.86
C GLY A 415 -28.21 -20.17 -23.82
N GLN A 416 -27.09 -19.70 -23.28
CA GLN A 416 -25.80 -20.36 -23.38
C GLN A 416 -25.71 -21.54 -22.40
N THR A 417 -26.04 -22.75 -22.85
CA THR A 417 -26.04 -23.97 -22.01
C THR A 417 -24.73 -24.75 -22.02
N SER A 418 -23.66 -24.22 -22.62
CA SER A 418 -22.36 -24.90 -22.74
C SER A 418 -21.18 -23.94 -22.73
N CYS A 419 -20.12 -24.34 -22.02
CA CYS A 419 -18.84 -23.65 -21.95
C CYS A 419 -17.94 -23.96 -23.16
N THR A 420 -16.86 -23.20 -23.31
CA THR A 420 -15.86 -23.34 -24.37
C THR A 420 -14.43 -23.34 -23.81
N ASP A 421 -13.50 -23.99 -24.52
CA ASP A 421 -12.06 -23.86 -24.31
C ASP A 421 -11.39 -23.44 -25.63
N PHE A 422 -10.95 -22.18 -25.71
CA PHE A 422 -10.55 -21.58 -27.00
C PHE A 422 -9.12 -21.95 -27.40
N PHE A 423 -8.93 -23.19 -27.87
CA PHE A 423 -7.71 -23.58 -28.55
C PHE A 423 -7.68 -23.08 -30.00
N ASN A 424 -6.82 -22.10 -30.27
CA ASN A 424 -6.29 -21.87 -31.62
C ASN A 424 -5.33 -23.02 -31.96
N ASP A 425 -5.78 -24.01 -32.73
CA ASP A 425 -4.89 -25.00 -33.36
C ASP A 425 -4.02 -24.29 -34.43
N PRO A 426 -2.68 -24.19 -34.25
CA PRO A 426 -1.81 -23.53 -35.22
C PRO A 426 -1.71 -24.28 -36.55
N LEU A 427 -2.14 -25.55 -36.60
CA LEU A 427 -2.13 -26.40 -37.78
C LEU A 427 -3.46 -26.37 -38.56
N ASN A 428 -4.56 -25.94 -37.93
CA ASN A 428 -5.88 -25.89 -38.56
C ASN A 428 -6.74 -24.70 -38.08
N PRO A 429 -6.43 -23.45 -38.52
CA PRO A 429 -7.17 -22.23 -38.17
C PRO A 429 -8.57 -22.13 -38.83
N SER A 430 -9.21 -23.27 -39.14
CA SER A 430 -10.58 -23.37 -39.66
C SER A 430 -11.57 -24.06 -38.69
N GLN A 431 -11.10 -24.52 -37.51
CA GLN A 431 -11.91 -25.23 -36.52
C GLN A 431 -11.82 -24.63 -35.10
N SER A 432 -11.94 -23.31 -34.99
CA SER A 432 -11.79 -22.57 -33.73
C SER A 432 -13.09 -22.46 -32.92
N SER A 433 -13.57 -23.57 -32.35
CA SER A 433 -14.42 -23.63 -31.14
C SER A 433 -14.74 -25.08 -30.78
N TYR A 434 -14.14 -25.62 -29.71
CA TYR A 434 -14.67 -26.81 -29.05
C TYR A 434 -15.69 -26.37 -27.98
N VAL A 435 -16.90 -26.90 -28.10
CA VAL A 435 -17.93 -26.79 -27.07
C VAL A 435 -17.64 -27.89 -26.04
N VAL A 436 -17.31 -27.52 -24.81
CA VAL A 436 -16.95 -28.47 -23.76
C VAL A 436 -18.25 -29.08 -23.20
N SER A 437 -18.31 -30.40 -23.10
CA SER A 437 -19.55 -31.11 -22.70
C SER A 437 -19.90 -31.02 -21.21
N SER A 438 -19.17 -30.21 -20.43
CA SER A 438 -19.42 -29.97 -19.01
C SER A 438 -18.81 -28.64 -18.57
N CYS A 439 -19.64 -27.77 -18.00
CA CYS A 439 -19.21 -26.65 -17.18
C CYS A 439 -18.99 -27.10 -15.72
N PRO A 440 -18.19 -26.38 -14.89
CA PRO A 440 -17.34 -25.25 -15.25
C PRO A 440 -16.04 -25.68 -15.96
N VAL A 441 -15.40 -24.75 -16.67
CA VAL A 441 -14.08 -25.01 -17.28
C VAL A 441 -12.97 -24.48 -16.37
N THR A 442 -12.19 -25.37 -15.76
CA THR A 442 -11.19 -25.01 -14.72
C THR A 442 -10.16 -23.94 -15.14
N ALA A 443 -9.83 -23.85 -16.43
CA ALA A 443 -8.92 -22.83 -16.95
C ALA A 443 -9.59 -21.47 -17.26
N TYR A 444 -10.92 -21.46 -17.38
CA TYR A 444 -11.75 -20.32 -17.76
C TYR A 444 -13.07 -20.32 -16.95
N PRO A 445 -13.00 -20.18 -15.60
CA PRO A 445 -14.17 -20.16 -14.73
C PRO A 445 -14.94 -18.84 -14.85
N GLY A 446 -16.21 -18.86 -14.48
CA GLY A 446 -17.11 -17.71 -14.63
C GLY A 446 -17.59 -17.51 -16.07
N GLN A 447 -17.62 -18.59 -16.87
CA GLN A 447 -18.30 -18.55 -18.16
C GLN A 447 -19.82 -18.41 -18.00
N ASP A 448 -20.46 -17.86 -19.01
CA ASP A 448 -21.89 -17.57 -19.10
C ASP A 448 -22.76 -18.78 -18.70
N ALA A 449 -22.43 -19.95 -19.27
CA ALA A 449 -23.06 -21.24 -19.00
C ALA A 449 -22.82 -21.84 -17.58
N GLU A 450 -22.05 -21.16 -16.73
CA GLU A 450 -21.88 -21.48 -15.30
C GLU A 450 -22.86 -20.66 -14.42
N SER A 451 -23.61 -19.73 -15.01
CA SER A 451 -24.36 -18.68 -14.32
C SER A 451 -25.84 -18.61 -14.77
N GLY A 452 -26.58 -17.66 -14.18
CA GLY A 452 -27.89 -17.24 -14.68
C GLY A 452 -29.04 -18.25 -14.51
N ARG A 453 -30.03 -18.17 -15.41
CA ARG A 453 -31.22 -19.04 -15.46
C ARG A 453 -30.96 -20.30 -16.29
N ASP A 454 -30.02 -20.28 -17.24
CA ASP A 454 -29.64 -21.43 -18.07
C ASP A 454 -28.92 -22.49 -17.22
N ALA A 455 -27.95 -22.12 -16.38
CA ALA A 455 -27.27 -23.07 -15.50
C ALA A 455 -28.15 -23.64 -14.37
N ALA A 456 -29.21 -22.92 -13.98
CA ALA A 456 -30.05 -23.26 -12.82
C ALA A 456 -31.15 -24.33 -13.08
N LEU A 457 -31.33 -24.74 -14.33
CA LEU A 457 -32.46 -25.58 -14.77
C LEU A 457 -32.14 -27.09 -14.75
N THR A 458 -32.10 -27.68 -13.56
CA THR A 458 -32.27 -29.13 -13.41
C THR A 458 -33.76 -29.51 -13.47
N ALA A 459 -34.05 -30.81 -13.60
CA ALA A 459 -35.43 -31.30 -13.64
C ALA A 459 -36.18 -31.13 -12.30
N GLU A 460 -35.48 -30.84 -11.21
CA GLU A 460 -36.03 -30.70 -9.86
C GLU A 460 -36.37 -29.25 -9.46
N THR A 461 -35.79 -28.21 -10.08
CA THR A 461 -35.83 -26.83 -9.54
C THR A 461 -37.04 -26.00 -9.97
N ARG A 462 -37.42 -25.98 -11.26
CA ARG A 462 -38.69 -25.42 -11.76
C ARG A 462 -39.12 -26.09 -13.07
N ALA A 463 -40.37 -26.55 -13.13
CA ALA A 463 -40.98 -27.01 -14.38
C ALA A 463 -41.45 -25.81 -15.23
N LYS A 464 -41.19 -25.85 -16.54
CA LYS A 464 -41.69 -24.87 -17.51
C LYS A 464 -43.22 -24.91 -17.62
N ILE A 465 -43.85 -23.73 -17.72
CA ILE A 465 -45.30 -23.50 -17.81
C ILE A 465 -45.73 -23.37 -19.29
N GLY A 466 -44.84 -22.80 -20.10
CA GLY A 466 -44.97 -22.71 -21.55
C GLY A 466 -44.22 -23.84 -22.24
N SER A 467 -43.44 -23.46 -23.25
CA SER A 467 -42.46 -24.30 -23.93
C SER A 467 -41.41 -23.40 -24.57
N GLY A 468 -40.13 -23.65 -24.30
CA GLY A 468 -38.99 -23.03 -25.00
C GLY A 468 -37.91 -24.08 -25.23
N ARG A 469 -36.68 -23.68 -25.62
CA ARG A 469 -35.59 -24.66 -25.77
C ARG A 469 -35.36 -25.42 -24.46
N ALA A 470 -35.02 -26.71 -24.56
CA ALA A 470 -34.65 -27.50 -23.40
C ALA A 470 -33.33 -26.98 -22.80
N GLY A 471 -33.25 -26.93 -21.47
CA GLY A 471 -32.08 -26.46 -20.73
C GLY A 471 -31.90 -24.94 -20.62
N THR A 472 -32.74 -24.11 -21.26
CA THR A 472 -32.58 -22.64 -21.23
C THR A 472 -33.63 -21.89 -20.41
N GLY A 473 -33.36 -20.63 -20.03
CA GLY A 473 -34.28 -19.75 -19.32
C GLY A 473 -35.58 -19.40 -20.07
N PHE A 474 -35.57 -19.43 -21.41
CA PHE A 474 -36.72 -19.10 -22.27
C PHE A 474 -37.93 -20.01 -22.05
N ASP A 475 -39.11 -19.48 -21.71
CA ASP A 475 -40.34 -20.28 -21.57
C ASP A 475 -41.58 -19.64 -22.21
N TRP A 476 -41.87 -20.00 -23.47
CA TRP A 476 -42.83 -19.27 -24.30
C TRP A 476 -44.25 -19.87 -24.28
N ILE A 477 -45.27 -19.01 -24.35
CA ILE A 477 -46.69 -19.37 -24.43
C ILE A 477 -47.31 -18.69 -25.65
N LYS A 478 -47.84 -19.48 -26.61
CA LYS A 478 -48.55 -19.02 -27.81
C LYS A 478 -50.01 -18.65 -27.50
N LEU A 479 -50.45 -17.52 -28.04
CA LEU A 479 -51.72 -16.86 -27.69
C LEU A 479 -52.49 -16.43 -28.95
N ASP A 480 -53.81 -16.60 -28.94
CA ASP A 480 -54.67 -16.10 -30.02
C ASP A 480 -54.93 -14.58 -29.92
N ASN A 481 -55.60 -14.00 -30.93
CA ASN A 481 -55.97 -12.57 -30.95
C ASN A 481 -56.92 -12.11 -29.82
N THR A 482 -57.35 -12.98 -28.91
CA THR A 482 -58.07 -12.62 -27.68
C THR A 482 -57.18 -12.67 -26.42
N GLY A 483 -55.88 -12.93 -26.58
CA GLY A 483 -54.92 -13.05 -25.48
C GLY A 483 -54.95 -14.42 -24.81
N LYS A 484 -55.68 -15.40 -25.37
CA LYS A 484 -55.91 -16.69 -24.74
C LYS A 484 -54.88 -17.72 -25.17
N ARG A 485 -54.38 -18.52 -24.22
CA ARG A 485 -53.46 -19.65 -24.46
C ARG A 485 -54.07 -20.65 -25.43
N ILE A 486 -53.41 -20.86 -26.56
CA ILE A 486 -53.82 -21.83 -27.59
C ILE A 486 -53.70 -23.25 -27.03
N ALA A 487 -54.67 -24.10 -27.33
CA ALA A 487 -54.76 -25.45 -26.76
C ALA A 487 -53.56 -26.35 -27.15
N ASN A 488 -53.10 -26.26 -28.41
CA ASN A 488 -51.92 -26.97 -28.89
C ASN A 488 -50.71 -26.03 -29.00
N GLN A 489 -49.88 -25.98 -27.95
CA GLN A 489 -48.65 -25.19 -27.94
C GLN A 489 -47.57 -25.72 -28.91
N ALA A 490 -47.63 -27.01 -29.27
CA ALA A 490 -46.75 -27.62 -30.27
C ALA A 490 -47.17 -27.35 -31.72
N ALA A 491 -48.24 -26.60 -31.97
CA ALA A 491 -48.68 -26.25 -33.32
C ALA A 491 -47.65 -25.37 -34.05
N THR A 492 -47.56 -25.53 -35.37
CA THR A 492 -46.78 -24.66 -36.25
C THR A 492 -47.61 -23.45 -36.67
N TYR A 493 -46.96 -22.31 -36.93
CA TYR A 493 -47.66 -21.08 -37.35
C TYR A 493 -48.47 -21.29 -38.64
N THR A 494 -48.04 -22.22 -39.50
CA THR A 494 -48.71 -22.62 -40.74
C THR A 494 -49.97 -23.47 -40.54
N THR A 495 -50.15 -24.10 -39.37
CA THR A 495 -51.30 -24.96 -39.05
C THR A 495 -52.22 -24.37 -37.99
N THR A 496 -51.71 -23.51 -37.11
CA THR A 496 -52.48 -22.69 -36.18
C THR A 496 -51.68 -21.41 -35.93
N PRO A 497 -52.01 -20.29 -36.61
CA PRO A 497 -51.41 -18.99 -36.33
C PRO A 497 -51.68 -18.53 -34.89
N TRP A 498 -50.80 -17.68 -34.37
CA TRP A 498 -50.93 -17.04 -33.06
C TRP A 498 -50.49 -15.59 -33.14
N ASP A 499 -51.17 -14.69 -32.42
CA ASP A 499 -51.01 -13.25 -32.60
C ASP A 499 -49.98 -12.64 -31.65
N CYS A 500 -49.77 -13.30 -30.50
CA CYS A 500 -48.80 -12.94 -29.48
C CYS A 500 -48.11 -14.17 -28.87
N VAL A 501 -46.97 -13.92 -28.25
CA VAL A 501 -46.28 -14.83 -27.33
C VAL A 501 -46.20 -14.15 -25.97
N ARG A 502 -46.59 -14.83 -24.89
CA ARG A 502 -46.20 -14.45 -23.53
C ARG A 502 -44.95 -15.24 -23.15
N ASP A 503 -44.01 -14.58 -22.52
CA ASP A 503 -42.95 -15.23 -21.78
C ASP A 503 -43.42 -15.58 -20.36
N ALA A 504 -43.14 -16.80 -19.90
CA ALA A 504 -43.39 -17.24 -18.53
C ALA A 504 -42.19 -16.99 -17.59
N THR A 505 -41.01 -16.68 -18.14
CA THR A 505 -39.86 -16.14 -17.39
C THR A 505 -40.04 -14.64 -17.15
N THR A 506 -39.89 -13.78 -18.16
CA THR A 506 -39.99 -12.32 -17.98
C THR A 506 -41.43 -11.82 -17.81
N GLY A 507 -42.44 -12.67 -17.96
CA GLY A 507 -43.86 -12.29 -17.94
C GLY A 507 -44.32 -11.40 -19.12
N LEU A 508 -43.39 -10.85 -19.91
CA LEU A 508 -43.64 -9.92 -21.00
C LEU A 508 -44.47 -10.56 -22.12
N TRP A 509 -45.29 -9.74 -22.76
CA TRP A 509 -46.09 -10.16 -23.92
C TRP A 509 -45.56 -9.48 -25.17
N TRP A 510 -45.42 -10.27 -26.23
CA TRP A 510 -44.71 -9.91 -27.45
C TRP A 510 -45.59 -10.09 -28.68
N GLU A 511 -45.59 -9.07 -29.55
CA GLU A 511 -46.26 -9.08 -30.84
C GLU A 511 -45.63 -10.13 -31.79
N VAL A 512 -46.46 -10.95 -32.45
CA VAL A 512 -46.02 -11.83 -33.55
C VAL A 512 -46.30 -11.19 -34.91
N LYS A 513 -45.39 -11.43 -35.87
CA LYS A 513 -45.40 -10.81 -37.20
C LYS A 513 -46.10 -11.66 -38.23
N THR A 514 -46.76 -11.01 -39.18
CA THR A 514 -47.55 -11.63 -40.24
C THR A 514 -46.81 -11.66 -41.58
N THR A 515 -47.42 -12.28 -42.59
CA THR A 515 -46.98 -12.29 -43.99
C THR A 515 -48.17 -11.99 -44.94
N ASP A 516 -49.11 -11.18 -44.46
CA ASP A 516 -50.41 -10.88 -45.06
C ASP A 516 -50.47 -9.48 -45.72
N LYS A 517 -49.34 -8.78 -45.79
CA LYS A 517 -49.15 -7.39 -46.25
C LYS A 517 -49.96 -6.35 -45.46
N THR A 518 -50.40 -6.69 -44.26
CA THR A 518 -51.02 -5.72 -43.34
C THR A 518 -49.95 -4.93 -42.56
N LEU A 519 -50.38 -4.17 -41.56
CA LEU A 519 -49.54 -3.34 -40.71
C LEU A 519 -48.48 -4.12 -39.91
N ARG A 520 -48.77 -5.38 -39.54
CA ARG A 520 -47.86 -6.24 -38.76
C ARG A 520 -47.01 -7.16 -39.64
N ASP A 521 -46.99 -6.95 -40.95
CA ASP A 521 -46.24 -7.78 -41.88
C ASP A 521 -44.72 -7.63 -41.68
N ALA A 522 -44.00 -8.75 -41.76
CA ALA A 522 -42.55 -8.86 -41.65
C ALA A 522 -41.74 -7.92 -42.58
N THR A 523 -42.33 -7.52 -43.70
CA THR A 523 -41.73 -6.61 -44.69
C THR A 523 -41.89 -5.13 -44.34
N GLN A 524 -42.77 -4.77 -43.40
CA GLN A 524 -42.95 -3.38 -42.98
C GLN A 524 -41.69 -2.83 -42.31
N ARG A 525 -41.49 -1.52 -42.46
CA ARG A 525 -40.36 -0.76 -41.92
C ARG A 525 -40.85 0.63 -41.49
N PHE A 526 -40.21 1.19 -40.45
CA PHE A 526 -40.64 2.43 -39.82
C PHE A 526 -39.45 3.29 -39.38
N SER A 527 -39.54 4.59 -39.57
CA SER A 527 -38.65 5.60 -38.99
C SER A 527 -38.85 5.75 -37.49
N TRP A 528 -37.77 6.02 -36.74
CA TRP A 528 -37.87 6.17 -35.30
C TRP A 528 -38.36 7.56 -34.90
N TYR A 529 -39.36 7.59 -34.01
CA TYR A 529 -40.01 8.80 -33.55
C TYR A 529 -40.65 8.61 -32.16
N ASP A 530 -40.34 9.49 -31.22
CA ASP A 530 -41.06 9.64 -29.95
C ASP A 530 -41.22 11.13 -29.58
N ARG A 531 -42.46 11.53 -29.30
CA ARG A 531 -42.82 12.89 -28.88
C ARG A 531 -42.53 13.16 -27.40
N ASN A 532 -42.31 12.13 -26.59
CA ASN A 532 -42.00 12.29 -25.18
C ASN A 532 -40.55 12.74 -24.97
N SER A 533 -40.36 14.01 -24.62
CA SER A 533 -39.05 14.60 -24.35
C SER A 533 -38.33 14.03 -23.12
N ALA A 534 -39.01 13.26 -22.28
CA ALA A 534 -38.36 12.50 -21.20
C ALA A 534 -37.66 11.22 -21.70
N ASN A 535 -38.12 10.64 -22.81
CA ASN A 535 -37.68 9.33 -23.30
C ASN A 535 -36.80 9.42 -24.55
N ASN A 536 -36.90 10.50 -25.33
CA ASN A 536 -36.36 10.57 -26.69
C ASN A 536 -34.90 11.04 -26.82
N GLY A 537 -34.12 11.05 -25.74
CA GLY A 537 -32.71 11.47 -25.77
C GLY A 537 -32.50 12.95 -26.15
N GLY A 538 -33.56 13.77 -26.12
CA GLY A 538 -33.52 15.19 -26.49
C GLY A 538 -33.87 15.49 -27.96
N LEU A 539 -34.03 14.48 -28.81
CA LEU A 539 -34.40 14.65 -30.22
C LEU A 539 -35.53 13.66 -30.61
N PRO A 540 -36.72 14.16 -31.01
CA PRO A 540 -37.91 13.33 -31.17
C PRO A 540 -37.90 12.38 -32.38
N GLY A 541 -36.83 12.36 -33.18
CA GLY A 541 -36.74 11.57 -34.41
C GLY A 541 -37.58 12.10 -35.57
N PHE A 542 -37.83 11.23 -36.56
CA PHE A 542 -38.44 11.59 -37.83
C PHE A 542 -39.84 10.99 -37.97
N PRO A 543 -40.90 11.80 -38.23
CA PRO A 543 -42.25 11.27 -38.41
C PRO A 543 -42.45 10.51 -39.74
N ASN A 544 -41.48 10.57 -40.65
CA ASN A 544 -41.41 9.78 -41.89
C ASN A 544 -39.94 9.51 -42.23
N GLY A 545 -39.65 8.28 -42.65
CA GLY A 545 -38.34 7.84 -43.12
C GLY A 545 -38.14 8.01 -44.63
N GLN A 546 -37.11 7.34 -45.14
CA GLN A 546 -36.70 7.40 -46.54
C GLN A 546 -37.49 6.42 -47.44
N ALA A 547 -38.03 5.34 -46.87
CA ALA A 547 -38.67 4.23 -47.59
C ALA A 547 -39.99 3.80 -46.92
N CYS A 548 -40.99 4.68 -46.93
CA CYS A 548 -42.34 4.34 -46.48
C CYS A 548 -42.97 3.22 -47.34
N HIS A 549 -43.05 2.01 -46.77
CA HIS A 549 -43.68 0.83 -47.40
C HIS A 549 -45.09 0.51 -46.84
N THR A 550 -45.60 1.36 -45.95
CA THR A 550 -46.85 1.10 -45.20
C THR A 550 -48.07 1.77 -45.84
N THR A 551 -49.27 1.44 -45.35
CA THR A 551 -50.51 2.17 -45.68
C THR A 551 -50.87 3.26 -44.66
N LEU A 552 -49.96 3.63 -43.75
CA LEU A 552 -50.15 4.73 -42.80
C LEU A 552 -49.95 6.10 -43.48
N PRO A 553 -50.57 7.18 -42.96
CA PRO A 553 -50.25 8.55 -43.37
C PRO A 553 -48.82 8.99 -43.02
N ASN A 554 -48.21 8.35 -42.01
CA ASN A 554 -46.85 8.53 -41.54
C ASN A 554 -46.22 7.16 -41.25
N CYS A 555 -44.97 6.90 -41.64
CA CYS A 555 -44.27 5.65 -41.31
C CYS A 555 -43.43 5.73 -40.02
N SER A 556 -43.94 6.37 -38.97
CA SER A 556 -43.23 6.50 -37.68
C SER A 556 -43.52 5.34 -36.72
N THR A 557 -42.57 5.04 -35.83
CA THR A 557 -42.76 4.09 -34.71
C THR A 557 -43.97 4.44 -33.85
N ALA A 558 -44.19 5.72 -33.54
CA ALA A 558 -45.32 6.17 -32.73
C ALA A 558 -46.67 5.99 -33.45
N ASP A 559 -46.73 6.26 -34.76
CA ASP A 559 -47.94 6.07 -35.56
C ASP A 559 -48.26 4.57 -35.73
N PHE A 560 -47.24 3.71 -35.85
CA PHE A 560 -47.38 2.25 -35.80
C PHE A 560 -47.94 1.77 -34.45
N VAL A 561 -47.32 2.16 -33.33
CA VAL A 561 -47.77 1.84 -31.96
C VAL A 561 -49.23 2.26 -31.74
N ALA A 562 -49.55 3.52 -32.05
CA ALA A 562 -50.90 4.05 -31.92
C ALA A 562 -51.91 3.27 -32.79
N LYS A 563 -51.51 2.85 -34.00
CA LYS A 563 -52.39 2.10 -34.89
C LYS A 563 -52.61 0.65 -34.43
N VAL A 564 -51.58 -0.04 -33.92
CA VAL A 564 -51.74 -1.39 -33.32
C VAL A 564 -52.62 -1.34 -32.07
N ASN A 565 -52.42 -0.34 -31.19
CA ASN A 565 -53.29 -0.12 -30.03
C ASN A 565 -54.74 0.22 -30.43
N SER A 566 -54.96 0.85 -31.60
CA SER A 566 -56.32 1.03 -32.15
C SER A 566 -56.99 -0.28 -32.59
N GLN A 567 -56.21 -1.32 -32.91
CA GLN A 567 -56.70 -2.64 -33.33
C GLN A 567 -57.03 -3.56 -32.14
N GLY A 568 -56.39 -3.37 -30.99
CA GLY A 568 -56.64 -4.18 -29.78
C GLY A 568 -56.11 -5.60 -29.88
N ILE A 569 -54.93 -5.81 -30.52
CA ILE A 569 -54.40 -7.16 -30.77
C ILE A 569 -54.20 -7.94 -29.47
N CYS A 570 -54.54 -9.23 -29.50
CA CYS A 570 -54.50 -10.11 -28.33
C CYS A 570 -55.35 -9.59 -27.14
N GLY A 571 -56.34 -8.72 -27.40
CA GLY A 571 -57.16 -8.05 -26.37
C GLY A 571 -56.60 -6.73 -25.84
N PHE A 572 -55.35 -6.37 -26.18
CA PHE A 572 -54.56 -5.35 -25.48
C PHE A 572 -54.36 -4.06 -26.27
N LYS A 573 -54.20 -2.93 -25.57
CA LYS A 573 -54.13 -1.55 -26.13
C LYS A 573 -53.04 -0.67 -25.49
N ASP A 574 -52.14 -1.31 -24.76
CA ASP A 574 -51.02 -0.80 -23.98
C ASP A 574 -49.67 -1.23 -24.57
N TRP A 575 -49.67 -1.67 -25.84
CA TRP A 575 -48.46 -2.02 -26.57
C TRP A 575 -47.54 -0.82 -26.75
N ARG A 576 -46.24 -1.03 -26.61
CA ARG A 576 -45.19 -0.02 -26.77
C ARG A 576 -43.96 -0.58 -27.47
N LEU A 577 -43.02 0.29 -27.81
CA LEU A 577 -41.66 -0.13 -28.11
C LEU A 577 -41.03 -0.80 -26.86
N PRO A 578 -40.22 -1.85 -27.05
CA PRO A 578 -39.41 -2.45 -25.98
C PRO A 578 -38.16 -1.61 -25.72
N THR A 579 -37.66 -1.60 -24.49
CA THR A 579 -36.31 -1.10 -24.20
C THR A 579 -35.26 -1.99 -24.88
N LEU A 580 -34.01 -1.53 -24.93
CA LEU A 580 -32.91 -2.38 -25.35
C LEU A 580 -32.84 -3.67 -24.52
N GLN A 581 -32.91 -3.55 -23.19
CA GLN A 581 -32.83 -4.71 -22.29
C GLN A 581 -33.97 -5.70 -22.54
N GLU A 582 -35.22 -5.22 -22.65
CA GLU A 582 -36.37 -6.07 -22.97
C GLU A 582 -36.21 -6.78 -24.32
N LEU A 583 -35.78 -6.08 -25.37
CA LEU A 583 -35.65 -6.68 -26.71
C LEU A 583 -34.49 -7.67 -26.79
N MET A 584 -33.44 -7.48 -25.98
CA MET A 584 -32.37 -8.46 -25.79
C MET A 584 -32.86 -9.75 -25.11
N THR A 585 -33.95 -9.73 -24.31
CA THR A 585 -34.53 -10.97 -23.73
C THR A 585 -35.14 -11.93 -24.76
N LEU A 586 -35.17 -11.56 -26.05
CA LEU A 586 -35.52 -12.45 -27.16
C LEU A 586 -34.29 -13.04 -27.87
N VAL A 587 -33.06 -12.64 -27.51
CA VAL A 587 -31.83 -13.06 -28.17
C VAL A 587 -31.30 -14.35 -27.56
N ASP A 588 -31.30 -15.41 -28.36
CA ASP A 588 -30.79 -16.73 -28.01
C ASP A 588 -29.38 -16.92 -28.60
N PHE A 589 -28.35 -16.58 -27.83
CA PHE A 589 -26.94 -16.72 -28.24
C PHE A 589 -26.51 -18.17 -28.39
N GLY A 590 -27.03 -19.06 -27.55
CA GLY A 590 -26.86 -20.52 -27.68
C GLY A 590 -27.63 -21.14 -28.85
N ALA A 591 -28.26 -20.35 -29.73
CA ALA A 591 -29.05 -20.85 -30.86
C ALA A 591 -28.22 -21.81 -31.75
N PRO A 592 -28.75 -23.01 -32.10
CA PRO A 592 -28.08 -23.96 -33.00
C PRO A 592 -27.96 -23.47 -34.45
N SER A 593 -28.39 -22.23 -34.73
CA SER A 593 -28.11 -21.51 -35.97
C SER A 593 -27.68 -20.09 -35.64
N VAL A 594 -26.38 -19.81 -35.78
CA VAL A 594 -25.76 -18.48 -35.59
C VAL A 594 -26.28 -17.38 -36.53
N GLN A 595 -27.23 -17.71 -37.41
CA GLN A 595 -27.92 -16.78 -38.30
C GLN A 595 -29.37 -16.44 -37.84
N LYS A 596 -29.83 -17.03 -36.72
CA LYS A 596 -31.18 -16.87 -36.17
C LYS A 596 -31.16 -17.00 -34.64
N MET A 597 -30.67 -15.98 -33.96
CA MET A 597 -30.60 -15.90 -32.50
C MET A 597 -31.95 -15.47 -31.89
N ILE A 598 -33.02 -16.16 -32.25
CA ILE A 598 -34.39 -16.00 -31.71
C ILE A 598 -35.19 -17.26 -32.04
N ASP A 599 -36.03 -17.75 -31.12
CA ASP A 599 -36.83 -18.95 -31.36
C ASP A 599 -37.98 -18.69 -32.36
N VAL A 600 -37.69 -18.95 -33.64
CA VAL A 600 -38.63 -18.81 -34.76
C VAL A 600 -39.85 -19.75 -34.68
N ASN A 601 -39.87 -20.71 -33.75
CA ASN A 601 -41.06 -21.54 -33.48
C ASN A 601 -42.12 -20.83 -32.62
N TYR A 602 -41.76 -19.68 -32.04
CA TYR A 602 -42.64 -18.76 -31.29
C TYR A 602 -42.67 -17.37 -31.92
N PHE A 603 -41.55 -16.93 -32.50
CA PHE A 603 -41.39 -15.68 -33.25
C PHE A 603 -41.17 -15.92 -34.75
N PRO A 604 -42.16 -16.49 -35.47
CA PRO A 604 -42.10 -16.66 -36.91
C PRO A 604 -42.09 -15.30 -37.61
N ASN A 605 -41.72 -15.32 -38.89
CA ASN A 605 -41.75 -14.15 -39.78
C ASN A 605 -40.84 -12.99 -39.34
N THR A 606 -39.92 -13.20 -38.39
CA THR A 606 -38.97 -12.17 -37.91
C THR A 606 -38.06 -11.63 -39.04
N PHE A 607 -37.65 -12.49 -39.98
CA PHE A 607 -36.60 -12.21 -40.97
C PHE A 607 -37.11 -11.76 -42.37
N GLY A 608 -38.19 -10.98 -42.44
CA GLY A 608 -38.96 -10.72 -43.67
C GLY A 608 -38.19 -10.31 -44.93
N PHE A 609 -37.08 -9.56 -44.78
CA PHE A 609 -36.13 -9.23 -45.86
C PHE A 609 -34.68 -9.48 -45.43
N SER A 610 -34.42 -10.59 -44.72
CA SER A 610 -33.12 -10.99 -44.15
C SER A 610 -32.46 -10.06 -43.13
N SER A 611 -32.86 -8.78 -42.99
CA SER A 611 -32.24 -7.86 -42.03
C SER A 611 -32.43 -8.25 -40.57
N GLY A 612 -33.63 -8.64 -40.14
CA GLY A 612 -33.89 -9.08 -38.76
C GLY A 612 -33.57 -8.03 -37.67
N THR A 613 -33.46 -6.75 -38.04
CA THR A 613 -33.10 -5.61 -37.18
C THR A 613 -34.34 -4.87 -36.70
N PHE A 614 -34.50 -4.74 -35.38
CA PHE A 614 -35.69 -4.21 -34.73
C PHE A 614 -35.38 -3.03 -33.81
N TRP A 615 -36.11 -1.92 -33.97
CA TRP A 615 -36.02 -0.73 -33.10
C TRP A 615 -36.38 -1.02 -31.65
N THR A 616 -35.66 -0.35 -30.74
CA THR A 616 -36.01 -0.21 -29.32
C THR A 616 -36.60 1.18 -29.04
N SER A 617 -37.05 1.42 -27.81
CA SER A 617 -37.34 2.76 -27.27
C SER A 617 -36.08 3.48 -26.76
N SER A 618 -34.93 2.82 -26.68
CA SER A 618 -33.73 3.32 -26.02
C SER A 618 -32.91 4.21 -26.97
N PRO A 619 -32.85 5.54 -26.73
CA PRO A 619 -32.01 6.43 -27.55
C PRO A 619 -30.52 6.14 -27.33
N SER A 620 -29.68 6.46 -28.33
CA SER A 620 -28.23 6.51 -28.14
C SER A 620 -27.80 7.91 -27.73
N ALA A 621 -26.74 8.00 -26.93
CA ALA A 621 -26.04 9.25 -26.65
C ALA A 621 -25.17 9.72 -27.83
N ASP A 622 -25.00 8.90 -28.87
CA ASP A 622 -24.25 9.27 -30.08
C ASP A 622 -25.09 10.16 -31.01
N THR A 623 -24.86 11.46 -30.92
CA THR A 623 -25.40 12.48 -31.83
C THR A 623 -24.35 12.91 -32.86
N LEU A 624 -24.38 12.28 -34.04
CA LEU A 624 -23.55 12.64 -35.18
C LEU A 624 -24.16 13.83 -35.93
N VAL A 625 -23.56 15.01 -35.81
CA VAL A 625 -23.97 16.21 -36.56
C VAL A 625 -23.46 16.14 -38.01
N ILE A 626 -24.13 15.33 -38.84
CA ILE A 626 -23.82 15.23 -40.27
C ILE A 626 -24.32 16.48 -41.03
N PRO A 627 -23.51 17.06 -41.95
CA PRO A 627 -23.94 18.17 -42.79
C PRO A 627 -24.81 17.66 -43.94
N PHE A 628 -26.10 17.43 -43.68
CA PHE A 628 -27.07 17.07 -44.70
C PHE A 628 -27.34 18.26 -45.63
N ASN A 629 -27.29 18.05 -46.95
CA ASN A 629 -27.52 19.11 -47.94
C ASN A 629 -28.76 18.81 -48.83
N PRO A 630 -29.94 19.36 -48.49
CA PRO A 630 -31.15 19.22 -49.30
C PRO A 630 -31.33 20.32 -50.37
N ASP A 631 -30.50 21.38 -50.38
CA ASP A 631 -30.61 22.50 -51.32
C ASP A 631 -29.21 22.98 -51.79
N PRO A 632 -28.81 22.70 -53.05
CA PRO A 632 -27.55 23.17 -53.62
C PRO A 632 -27.39 24.70 -53.68
N ALA A 633 -28.45 25.49 -53.46
CA ALA A 633 -28.46 26.93 -53.73
C ALA A 633 -28.31 27.83 -52.49
N ASN A 634 -28.86 27.49 -51.31
CA ASN A 634 -28.86 28.40 -50.16
C ASN A 634 -28.71 27.74 -48.77
N ASN A 635 -27.55 28.00 -48.15
CA ASN A 635 -27.27 27.89 -46.71
C ASN A 635 -27.52 26.50 -46.04
N PRO A 636 -26.48 25.66 -45.88
CA PRO A 636 -26.63 24.32 -45.31
C PRO A 636 -27.01 24.38 -43.82
N LYS A 637 -28.27 24.09 -43.52
CA LYS A 637 -28.72 23.81 -42.15
C LYS A 637 -28.25 22.40 -41.76
N SER A 638 -27.29 22.32 -40.85
CA SER A 638 -27.01 21.07 -40.13
C SER A 638 -28.27 20.63 -39.37
N VAL A 639 -28.79 19.46 -39.74
CA VAL A 639 -29.83 18.77 -38.96
C VAL A 639 -29.08 17.81 -38.03
N PRO A 640 -29.13 17.98 -36.70
CA PRO A 640 -28.55 17.00 -35.80
C PRO A 640 -29.37 15.71 -35.92
N VAL A 641 -28.68 14.59 -36.15
CA VAL A 641 -29.28 13.26 -36.08
C VAL A 641 -28.71 12.54 -34.85
N SER A 642 -29.60 12.10 -33.97
CA SER A 642 -29.30 11.10 -32.96
C SER A 642 -29.44 9.70 -33.56
N SER A 643 -28.61 8.79 -33.08
CA SER A 643 -28.81 7.36 -33.30
C SER A 643 -29.71 6.76 -32.20
N VAL A 644 -30.29 5.60 -32.47
CA VAL A 644 -31.14 4.83 -31.54
C VAL A 644 -30.70 3.38 -31.56
N TRP A 645 -30.82 2.67 -30.43
CA TRP A 645 -30.48 1.26 -30.34
C TRP A 645 -31.47 0.36 -31.08
N ALA A 646 -30.95 -0.62 -31.81
CA ALA A 646 -31.73 -1.66 -32.47
C ALA A 646 -31.05 -3.04 -32.31
N VAL A 647 -31.86 -4.08 -32.17
CA VAL A 647 -31.39 -5.47 -31.96
C VAL A 647 -31.48 -6.27 -33.25
N GLN A 648 -30.41 -7.01 -33.56
CA GLN A 648 -30.19 -7.77 -34.79
C GLN A 648 -30.32 -9.28 -34.54
N PHE A 649 -31.52 -9.84 -34.73
CA PHE A 649 -31.76 -11.27 -34.47
C PHE A 649 -31.04 -12.25 -35.43
N PHE A 650 -30.29 -11.74 -36.42
CA PHE A 650 -29.47 -12.57 -37.32
C PHE A 650 -28.04 -12.81 -36.81
N ASN A 651 -27.60 -12.09 -35.77
CA ASN A 651 -26.24 -12.20 -35.21
C ASN A 651 -26.16 -11.87 -33.70
N GLY A 652 -27.29 -11.55 -33.05
CA GLY A 652 -27.39 -11.26 -31.61
C GLY A 652 -26.91 -9.86 -31.21
N LYS A 653 -26.55 -8.98 -32.14
CA LYS A 653 -26.00 -7.66 -31.81
C LYS A 653 -27.06 -6.64 -31.44
N ALA A 654 -26.72 -5.80 -30.47
CA ALA A 654 -27.24 -4.44 -30.36
C ALA A 654 -26.28 -3.48 -31.08
N ASP A 655 -26.79 -2.69 -32.02
CA ASP A 655 -26.05 -1.62 -32.71
C ASP A 655 -26.94 -0.36 -32.77
N THR A 656 -26.34 0.80 -33.04
CA THR A 656 -27.05 2.08 -33.14
C THR A 656 -27.23 2.51 -34.60
N PHE A 657 -28.45 2.89 -34.98
CA PHE A 657 -28.83 3.33 -36.32
C PHE A 657 -29.43 4.74 -36.29
N PHE A 658 -29.36 5.50 -37.37
CA PHE A 658 -29.91 6.86 -37.41
C PHE A 658 -31.43 6.86 -37.35
N GLN A 659 -32.04 7.79 -36.59
CA GLN A 659 -33.50 7.88 -36.47
C GLN A 659 -34.27 8.03 -37.80
N SER A 660 -33.59 8.47 -38.87
CA SER A 660 -34.13 8.60 -40.23
C SER A 660 -34.16 7.30 -41.05
N GLU A 661 -33.58 6.21 -40.55
CA GLU A 661 -33.61 4.89 -41.20
C GLU A 661 -34.92 4.16 -40.91
N ASP A 662 -35.36 3.30 -41.84
CA ASP A 662 -36.59 2.52 -41.72
C ASP A 662 -36.26 1.07 -41.33
N LEU A 663 -36.37 0.74 -40.03
CA LEU A 663 -36.11 -0.61 -39.49
C LEU A 663 -37.41 -1.33 -39.09
N GLN A 664 -37.31 -2.60 -38.68
CA GLN A 664 -38.48 -3.34 -38.16
C GLN A 664 -38.82 -2.83 -36.76
N VAL A 665 -40.05 -3.12 -36.32
CA VAL A 665 -40.52 -2.87 -34.96
C VAL A 665 -41.22 -4.13 -34.49
N ARG A 666 -41.03 -4.54 -33.23
CA ARG A 666 -41.87 -5.55 -32.56
C ARG A 666 -42.35 -4.92 -31.27
N LEU A 667 -43.66 -4.93 -31.03
CA LEU A 667 -44.19 -4.37 -29.80
C LEU A 667 -44.12 -5.34 -28.63
N VAL A 668 -43.94 -4.76 -27.44
CA VAL A 668 -44.05 -5.43 -26.14
C VAL A 668 -45.16 -4.76 -25.32
N ARG A 669 -45.69 -5.48 -24.34
CA ARG A 669 -46.40 -4.91 -23.19
C ARG A 669 -45.95 -5.63 -21.92
N GLY A 670 -46.17 -4.98 -20.77
CA GLY A 670 -45.74 -5.48 -19.47
C GLY A 670 -46.39 -6.81 -19.05
N ARG A 671 -46.00 -7.31 -17.87
CA ARG A 671 -46.58 -8.50 -17.25
C ARG A 671 -48.08 -8.26 -16.95
N GLU A 672 -48.85 -9.34 -16.79
CA GLU A 672 -50.26 -9.30 -16.33
C GLU A 672 -50.33 -9.38 -14.80
#